data_AF-A0AA38PKG0-F1
#
_entry.id   AF-A0AA38PKG0-F1
#
_cell.length_a   1.000
_cell.length_b   1.000
_cell.length_c   1.000
_cell.angle_alpha   90.00
_cell.angle_beta   90.00
_cell.angle_gamma   90.00
#
_symmetry.space_group_name_H-M   'P 1'
#
loop_
_entity.id
_entity.type
_entity.pdbx_description
1 polymer ?
#
loop_
_entity_poly.entity_id
_entity_poly.type
_entity_poly.pdbx_seq_one_letter_code
_entity_poly.pdbx_strand_id
1 'polypeptide(L)'
;MPTSLSSLPVEVLEHIAFYYVCPRVLGPPVPLTTLLLLSKTIFYKLSEARHLYARVFKHKFSSNAIRRRGFEPRVGEWASQLRWWLEVLKGVRNRRRRPGDEAYLDDIDAEEVGVSETMYALWIMCLEDNGCNRAQMQLAGVYEWVEGYIRTEMYKNLDKGWPLANAENSCAMWIFWYLSSKARLMEETPDQRESLVQLVLPFVTVPFRYPSAFAPANHFRLPLRSAAYSSSSTPFSIPTPHGPYPIYLHPNRHTWLIPHFDRWTALSTPLASDAAKLVYFSRRELMLFNVPPFLPPNREDHRARVRARLAAENNGEVDEARVQMVFRNAPPYTDSPAAASDSQQNMVMVDEQETNEQVPPEQDDSDMQRDPTMFTGYPQQGAVYTPGQLNGLWTGRMIVTGHRPNPFNEDTLRLAAVPLYVRFSEYAIYSGGTPIPCANDTDLNDDIPPDNAFDQGIRDAWFPPNAKLSANPDRLTVSVPSSGLTDREDTYDKRKPGTFHDRDTCPGCKARENALETARAQIPVGVDARSELIGNSQEQDELPPYVPSVETIPPCNGIRDVVITGSTDPRHAAAWGDWVWRGRVRKWDGMVGLVRSPNGSSAGNGGGKIFFYGTVIRGKNLVGTWRLAHEDPRMPAYEGAFTLGRKDE
;
A
#
# COMPACT_ATOMS: atom_id res chain seq x y z
N MET A 1 15.46 -52.38 32.45
CA MET A 1 14.70 -52.56 31.19
C MET A 1 14.96 -51.36 30.30
N PRO A 2 15.18 -51.52 28.99
CA PRO A 2 15.33 -50.36 28.10
C PRO A 2 14.01 -49.59 28.09
N THR A 3 14.05 -48.31 28.48
CA THR A 3 12.91 -47.40 28.38
C THR A 3 12.58 -47.21 26.90
N SER A 4 11.46 -47.77 26.46
CA SER A 4 10.96 -47.58 25.10
C SER A 4 10.52 -46.13 24.89
N LEU A 5 10.81 -45.54 23.72
CA LEU A 5 10.37 -44.19 23.36
C LEU A 5 8.85 -44.01 23.55
N SER A 6 8.06 -45.06 23.31
CA SER A 6 6.59 -45.05 23.50
C SER A 6 6.14 -44.91 24.96
N SER A 7 7.00 -45.25 25.93
CA SER A 7 6.73 -45.19 27.36
C SER A 7 6.96 -43.80 27.98
N LEU A 8 7.56 -42.88 27.23
CA LEU A 8 7.81 -41.53 27.72
C LEU A 8 6.50 -40.73 27.92
N PRO A 9 6.48 -39.78 28.88
CA PRO A 9 5.42 -38.77 28.97
C PRO A 9 5.26 -38.00 27.64
N VAL A 10 4.04 -37.52 27.37
CA VAL A 10 3.71 -36.87 26.10
C VAL A 10 4.56 -35.62 25.89
N GLU A 11 4.78 -34.85 26.93
CA GLU A 11 5.55 -33.59 26.92
C GLU A 11 7.01 -33.84 26.52
N VAL A 12 7.61 -34.92 27.04
CA VAL A 12 8.98 -35.33 26.69
C VAL A 12 9.04 -35.83 25.25
N LEU A 13 8.04 -36.61 24.84
CA LEU A 13 7.95 -37.14 23.49
C LEU A 13 7.76 -36.01 22.46
N GLU A 14 6.92 -35.02 22.73
CA GLU A 14 6.76 -33.82 21.91
C GLU A 14 8.05 -33.02 21.81
N HIS A 15 8.80 -32.89 22.92
CA HIS A 15 10.07 -32.19 22.91
C HIS A 15 11.11 -32.87 22.02
N ILE A 16 11.23 -34.20 22.10
CA ILE A 16 12.07 -35.00 21.22
C ILE A 16 11.59 -34.87 19.76
N ALA A 17 10.28 -35.02 19.54
CA ALA A 17 9.67 -34.91 18.22
C ALA A 17 9.99 -33.56 17.57
N PHE A 18 9.87 -32.45 18.30
CA PHE A 18 10.16 -31.12 17.76
C PHE A 18 11.58 -31.02 17.16
N TYR A 19 12.62 -31.43 17.90
CA TYR A 19 13.99 -31.36 17.40
C TYR A 19 14.25 -32.36 16.26
N TYR A 20 13.58 -33.51 16.27
CA TYR A 20 13.67 -34.49 15.18
C TYR A 20 13.02 -34.00 13.87
N VAL A 21 11.85 -33.36 13.96
CA VAL A 21 11.06 -32.95 12.78
C VAL A 21 11.44 -31.56 12.26
N CYS A 22 12.12 -30.74 13.08
CA CYS A 22 12.59 -29.41 12.73
C CYS A 22 14.12 -29.26 12.84
N PRO A 23 14.93 -30.07 12.14
CA PRO A 23 16.39 -29.86 12.10
C PRO A 23 16.79 -28.61 11.31
N ARG A 24 15.85 -28.06 10.52
CA ARG A 24 15.99 -26.85 9.71
C ARG A 24 14.67 -26.10 9.64
N VAL A 25 14.76 -24.78 9.48
CA VAL A 25 13.60 -23.89 9.34
C VAL A 25 12.82 -24.21 8.06
N LEU A 26 13.50 -24.29 6.92
CA LEU A 26 12.85 -24.42 5.60
C LEU A 26 12.28 -25.81 5.34
N GLY A 27 11.12 -25.83 4.67
CA GLY A 27 10.44 -27.04 4.21
C GLY A 27 9.46 -27.63 5.23
N PRO A 28 8.59 -28.54 4.77
CA PRO A 28 7.64 -29.22 5.64
C PRO A 28 8.35 -30.10 6.69
N PRO A 29 7.73 -30.38 7.84
CA PRO A 29 8.27 -31.28 8.86
C PRO A 29 8.17 -32.77 8.43
N VAL A 30 8.78 -33.13 7.29
CA VAL A 30 8.72 -34.48 6.68
C VAL A 30 9.03 -35.62 7.67
N PRO A 31 10.03 -35.51 8.57
CA PRO A 31 10.33 -36.60 9.50
C PRO A 31 9.18 -36.94 10.46
N LEU A 32 8.19 -36.04 10.62
CA LEU A 32 7.02 -36.29 11.47
C LEU A 32 6.23 -37.51 10.98
N THR A 33 6.04 -37.66 9.67
CA THR A 33 5.33 -38.81 9.10
C THR A 33 6.04 -40.10 9.46
N THR A 34 7.37 -40.15 9.32
CA THR A 34 8.16 -41.33 9.69
C THR A 34 8.04 -41.63 11.18
N LEU A 35 8.09 -40.61 12.04
CA LEU A 35 7.95 -40.75 13.49
C LEU A 35 6.58 -41.32 13.89
N LEU A 36 5.51 -40.79 13.27
CA LEU A 36 4.13 -41.23 13.50
C LEU A 36 3.91 -42.70 13.07
N LEU A 37 4.63 -43.18 12.05
CA LEU A 37 4.53 -44.55 11.56
C LEU A 37 5.31 -45.58 12.40
N LEU A 38 6.14 -45.16 13.37
CA LEU A 38 6.95 -46.09 14.18
C LEU A 38 6.11 -46.95 15.15
N SER A 39 5.00 -46.41 15.67
CA SER A 39 4.19 -47.08 16.69
C SER A 39 2.80 -46.46 16.78
N LYS A 40 1.77 -47.30 16.97
CA LYS A 40 0.40 -46.83 17.25
C LYS A 40 0.36 -45.92 18.48
N THR A 41 1.14 -46.22 19.52
CA THR A 41 1.19 -45.39 20.74
C THR A 41 1.78 -44.02 20.45
N ILE A 42 2.84 -43.94 19.64
CA ILE A 42 3.46 -42.67 19.24
C ILE A 42 2.50 -41.90 18.34
N PHE A 43 1.85 -42.58 17.40
CA PHE A 43 0.81 -42.00 16.55
C PHE A 43 -0.27 -41.31 17.39
N TYR A 44 -0.92 -42.02 18.31
CA TYR A 44 -1.98 -41.45 19.14
C TYR A 44 -1.50 -40.31 20.04
N LYS A 45 -0.25 -40.36 20.52
CA LYS A 45 0.31 -39.27 21.34
C LYS A 45 0.66 -38.02 20.53
N LEU A 46 1.06 -38.15 19.26
CA LEU A 46 1.64 -37.06 18.48
C LEU A 46 0.76 -36.54 17.33
N SER A 47 -0.18 -37.32 16.81
CA SER A 47 -0.97 -36.95 15.63
C SER A 47 -1.80 -35.68 15.84
N GLU A 48 -2.25 -35.45 17.07
CA GLU A 48 -3.06 -34.29 17.46
C GLU A 48 -2.38 -33.45 18.56
N ALA A 49 -1.05 -33.58 18.72
CA ALA A 49 -0.25 -32.88 19.72
C ALA A 49 -0.15 -31.37 19.43
N ARG A 50 -1.17 -30.59 19.83
CA ARG A 50 -1.30 -29.15 19.53
C ARG A 50 -0.05 -28.35 19.91
N HIS A 51 0.58 -28.66 21.04
CA HIS A 51 1.80 -27.98 21.50
C HIS A 51 3.00 -28.24 20.59
N LEU A 52 3.19 -29.47 20.12
CA LEU A 52 4.20 -29.80 19.11
C LEU A 52 3.97 -28.99 17.83
N TYR A 53 2.76 -29.04 17.25
CA TYR A 53 2.45 -28.33 16.00
C TYR A 53 2.58 -26.80 16.15
N ALA A 54 2.15 -26.22 17.27
CA ALA A 54 2.34 -24.80 17.54
C ALA A 54 3.82 -24.41 17.58
N ARG A 55 4.68 -25.23 18.21
CA ARG A 55 6.14 -25.01 18.20
C ARG A 55 6.73 -25.13 16.80
N VAL A 56 6.27 -26.11 16.02
CA VAL A 56 6.69 -26.27 14.62
C VAL A 56 6.32 -25.04 13.79
N PHE A 57 5.10 -24.50 13.95
CA PHE A 57 4.69 -23.25 13.28
C PHE A 57 5.65 -22.11 13.62
N LYS A 58 5.82 -21.83 14.93
CA LYS A 58 6.63 -20.70 15.41
C LYS A 58 8.10 -20.81 14.99
N HIS A 59 8.59 -22.01 14.70
CA HIS A 59 9.93 -22.24 14.17
C HIS A 59 10.04 -22.10 12.64
N LYS A 60 9.01 -22.50 11.89
CA LYS A 60 9.04 -22.58 10.42
C LYS A 60 8.47 -21.36 9.71
N PHE A 61 7.62 -20.59 10.40
CA PHE A 61 6.87 -19.47 9.89
C PHE A 61 6.97 -18.25 10.83
N SER A 62 6.68 -17.08 10.28
CA SER A 62 6.84 -15.78 10.93
C SER A 62 5.73 -15.54 11.96
N SER A 63 5.97 -15.91 13.22
CA SER A 63 5.00 -15.71 14.31
C SER A 63 4.98 -14.27 14.87
N ASN A 64 6.09 -13.53 14.76
CA ASN A 64 6.18 -12.19 15.34
C ASN A 64 5.30 -11.15 14.63
N ALA A 65 4.99 -11.32 13.35
CA ALA A 65 4.16 -10.37 12.60
C ALA A 65 2.72 -10.38 13.13
N ILE A 66 2.22 -11.58 13.40
CA ILE A 66 0.88 -11.82 13.97
C ILE A 66 0.77 -11.13 15.33
N ARG A 67 1.80 -11.28 16.18
CA ARG A 67 1.85 -10.67 17.52
C ARG A 67 1.81 -9.14 17.52
N ARG A 68 2.51 -8.50 16.57
CA ARG A 68 2.51 -7.03 16.46
C ARG A 68 1.13 -6.45 16.17
N ARG A 69 0.22 -7.23 15.59
CA ARG A 69 -1.14 -6.81 15.24
C ARG A 69 -2.14 -6.94 16.39
N GLY A 70 -1.65 -7.11 17.62
CA GLY A 70 -2.48 -7.22 18.81
C GLY A 70 -3.23 -8.54 18.91
N PHE A 71 -2.84 -9.54 18.11
CA PHE A 71 -3.47 -10.86 18.06
C PHE A 71 -2.48 -11.93 18.54
N GLU A 72 -2.82 -12.66 19.62
CA GLU A 72 -2.10 -13.87 20.05
C GLU A 72 -3.00 -15.10 19.85
N PRO A 73 -2.69 -15.95 18.85
CA PRO A 73 -3.40 -17.21 18.68
C PRO A 73 -3.17 -18.19 19.84
N ARG A 74 -4.19 -18.99 20.13
CA ARG A 74 -4.12 -20.13 21.05
C ARG A 74 -3.31 -21.27 20.45
N VAL A 75 -2.84 -22.19 21.30
CA VAL A 75 -2.01 -23.34 20.88
C VAL A 75 -2.67 -24.17 19.77
N GLY A 76 -3.98 -24.42 19.88
CA GLY A 76 -4.73 -25.14 18.84
C GLY A 76 -4.79 -24.38 17.52
N GLU A 77 -4.95 -23.05 17.58
CA GLU A 77 -5.05 -22.20 16.38
C GLU A 77 -3.72 -22.13 15.62
N TRP A 78 -2.58 -22.07 16.32
CA TRP A 78 -1.26 -22.21 15.70
C TRP A 78 -1.11 -23.56 14.98
N ALA A 79 -1.61 -24.63 15.58
CA ALA A 79 -1.57 -25.96 14.99
C ALA A 79 -2.45 -26.06 13.73
N SER A 80 -3.67 -25.52 13.77
CA SER A 80 -4.57 -25.44 12.61
C SER A 80 -3.96 -24.62 11.48
N GLN A 81 -3.39 -23.45 11.79
CA GLN A 81 -2.74 -22.60 10.80
C GLN A 81 -1.54 -23.27 10.13
N LEU A 82 -0.74 -24.03 10.90
CA LEU A 82 0.36 -24.82 10.34
C LEU A 82 -0.13 -25.82 9.29
N ARG A 83 -1.17 -26.59 9.62
CA ARG A 83 -1.73 -27.58 8.69
C ARG A 83 -2.23 -26.89 7.42
N TRP A 84 -2.99 -25.81 7.58
CA TRP A 84 -3.53 -25.02 6.48
C TRP A 84 -2.44 -24.51 5.53
N TRP A 85 -1.43 -23.83 6.08
CA TRP A 85 -0.34 -23.27 5.27
C TRP A 85 0.52 -24.35 4.58
N LEU A 86 0.72 -25.50 5.23
CA LEU A 86 1.42 -26.61 4.60
C LEU A 86 0.61 -27.22 3.44
N GLU A 87 -0.72 -27.33 3.57
CA GLU A 87 -1.59 -27.80 2.48
C GLU A 87 -1.63 -26.81 1.32
N VAL A 88 -1.72 -25.50 1.57
CA VAL A 88 -1.63 -24.45 0.54
C VAL A 88 -0.32 -24.58 -0.25
N LEU A 89 0.83 -24.65 0.44
CA LEU A 89 2.14 -24.76 -0.22
C LEU A 89 2.34 -26.10 -0.93
N LYS A 90 1.74 -27.18 -0.43
CA LYS A 90 1.72 -28.50 -1.10
C LYS A 90 0.87 -28.45 -2.36
N GLY A 91 -0.31 -27.83 -2.31
CA GLY A 91 -1.18 -27.61 -3.47
C GLY A 91 -0.47 -26.83 -4.58
N VAL A 92 0.26 -25.76 -4.25
CA VAL A 92 1.10 -25.03 -5.23
C VAL A 92 2.12 -25.97 -5.88
N ARG A 93 2.85 -26.78 -5.10
CA ARG A 93 3.84 -27.72 -5.65
C ARG A 93 3.20 -28.77 -6.57
N ASN A 94 2.01 -29.25 -6.24
CA ASN A 94 1.27 -30.21 -7.05
C ASN A 94 0.82 -29.57 -8.36
N ARG A 95 0.20 -28.39 -8.30
CA ARG A 95 -0.29 -27.63 -9.46
C ARG A 95 0.82 -27.29 -10.45
N ARG A 96 2.00 -26.92 -9.97
CA ARG A 96 3.18 -26.68 -10.84
C ARG A 96 3.65 -27.89 -11.65
N ARG A 97 3.26 -29.11 -11.26
CA ARG A 97 3.59 -30.33 -12.01
C ARG A 97 2.55 -30.67 -13.07
N ARG A 98 1.40 -29.99 -13.05
CA ARG A 98 0.34 -30.18 -14.05
C ARG A 98 0.73 -29.49 -15.37
N PRO A 99 0.33 -30.04 -16.52
CA PRO A 99 0.63 -29.45 -17.81
C PRO A 99 -0.29 -28.25 -18.10
N GLY A 100 0.30 -27.16 -18.61
CA GLY A 100 -0.45 -26.02 -19.14
C GLY A 100 -1.49 -25.44 -18.17
N ASP A 101 -2.70 -25.23 -18.68
CA ASP A 101 -3.80 -24.57 -17.98
C ASP A 101 -4.36 -25.37 -16.80
N GLU A 102 -4.13 -26.69 -16.74
CA GLU A 102 -4.58 -27.54 -15.62
C GLU A 102 -3.96 -27.14 -14.27
N ALA A 103 -2.85 -26.38 -14.30
CA ALA A 103 -2.22 -25.81 -13.11
C ALA A 103 -3.10 -24.80 -12.35
N TYR A 104 -4.19 -24.31 -12.97
CA TYR A 104 -5.05 -23.26 -12.42
C TYR A 104 -6.54 -23.63 -12.44
N LEU A 105 -6.84 -24.92 -12.63
CA LEU A 105 -8.19 -25.44 -12.47
C LEU A 105 -8.37 -26.06 -11.08
N ASP A 106 -9.55 -25.84 -10.52
CA ASP A 106 -10.00 -26.52 -9.32
C ASP A 106 -10.49 -27.92 -9.70
N ASP A 107 -9.88 -28.92 -9.08
CA ASP A 107 -10.31 -30.31 -9.22
C ASP A 107 -11.31 -30.60 -8.10
N ILE A 108 -12.57 -30.77 -8.48
CA ILE A 108 -13.70 -30.97 -7.55
C ILE A 108 -13.52 -32.27 -6.75
N ASP A 109 -12.81 -33.25 -7.31
CA ASP A 109 -12.58 -34.55 -6.68
C ASP A 109 -11.29 -34.55 -5.83
N ALA A 110 -10.45 -33.52 -5.93
CA ALA A 110 -9.24 -33.39 -5.14
C ALA A 110 -9.51 -32.72 -3.79
N GLU A 111 -8.93 -33.25 -2.72
CA GLU A 111 -8.90 -32.60 -1.39
C GLU A 111 -7.98 -31.35 -1.34
N GLU A 112 -7.69 -30.74 -2.48
CA GLU A 112 -6.81 -29.58 -2.58
C GLU A 112 -7.56 -28.27 -2.35
N VAL A 113 -6.89 -27.32 -1.70
CA VAL A 113 -7.41 -25.95 -1.52
C VAL A 113 -7.58 -25.28 -2.88
N GLY A 114 -8.74 -24.66 -3.14
CA GLY A 114 -9.05 -23.98 -4.40
C GLY A 114 -8.06 -22.87 -4.76
N VAL A 115 -8.00 -22.49 -6.04
CA VAL A 115 -7.04 -21.48 -6.53
C VAL A 115 -7.26 -20.12 -5.86
N SER A 116 -8.52 -19.70 -5.72
CA SER A 116 -8.87 -18.41 -5.08
C SER A 116 -8.44 -18.37 -3.61
N GLU A 117 -8.74 -19.43 -2.85
CA GLU A 117 -8.32 -19.57 -1.45
C GLU A 117 -6.80 -19.68 -1.32
N THR A 118 -6.14 -20.38 -2.26
CA THR A 118 -4.68 -20.47 -2.33
C THR A 118 -4.06 -19.08 -2.52
N MET A 119 -4.58 -18.27 -3.45
CA MET A 119 -4.09 -16.91 -3.69
C MET A 119 -4.25 -16.02 -2.45
N TYR A 120 -5.41 -16.08 -1.76
CA TYR A 120 -5.59 -15.33 -0.51
C TYR A 120 -4.65 -15.78 0.60
N ALA A 121 -4.48 -17.10 0.79
CA ALA A 121 -3.59 -17.62 1.81
C ALA A 121 -2.14 -17.20 1.57
N LEU A 122 -1.68 -17.23 0.31
CA LEU A 122 -0.35 -16.75 -0.07
C LEU A 122 -0.17 -15.24 0.13
N TRP A 123 -1.22 -14.45 -0.16
CA TRP A 123 -1.19 -13.01 0.12
C TRP A 123 -1.11 -12.72 1.63
N ILE A 124 -1.86 -13.43 2.48
CA ILE A 124 -1.68 -13.35 3.95
C ILE A 124 -0.25 -13.70 4.33
N MET A 125 0.30 -14.80 3.80
CA MET A 125 1.69 -15.20 4.10
C MET A 125 2.69 -14.10 3.76
N CYS A 126 2.44 -13.29 2.72
CA CYS A 126 3.23 -12.11 2.37
C CYS A 126 3.09 -10.99 3.41
N LEU A 127 1.85 -10.68 3.82
CA LEU A 127 1.59 -9.65 4.83
C LEU A 127 2.16 -10.03 6.21
N GLU A 128 2.19 -11.31 6.55
CA GLU A 128 2.62 -11.81 7.86
C GLU A 128 4.09 -12.24 7.89
N ASP A 129 4.90 -11.77 6.95
CA ASP A 129 6.28 -12.21 6.79
C ASP A 129 7.28 -11.35 7.58
N ASN A 130 8.16 -12.00 8.32
CA ASN A 130 9.40 -11.40 8.85
C ASN A 130 10.64 -12.11 8.27
N GLY A 131 10.51 -12.72 7.09
CA GLY A 131 11.56 -13.41 6.35
C GLY A 131 11.35 -14.93 6.22
N CYS A 132 10.68 -15.57 7.18
CA CYS A 132 10.46 -17.02 7.14
C CYS A 132 9.39 -17.43 6.11
N ASN A 133 8.29 -16.68 5.98
CA ASN A 133 7.18 -17.08 5.12
C ASN A 133 7.60 -16.97 3.65
N ARG A 134 8.28 -15.88 3.29
CA ARG A 134 8.88 -15.69 1.97
C ARG A 134 9.78 -16.85 1.57
N ALA A 135 10.64 -17.32 2.48
CA ALA A 135 11.53 -18.43 2.17
C ALA A 135 10.78 -19.77 1.97
N GLN A 136 9.70 -20.01 2.72
CA GLN A 136 8.82 -21.17 2.50
C GLN A 136 8.10 -21.10 1.14
N MET A 137 7.61 -19.91 0.77
CA MET A 137 6.96 -19.66 -0.53
C MET A 137 7.93 -19.85 -1.70
N GLN A 138 9.16 -19.34 -1.57
CA GLN A 138 10.22 -19.57 -2.56
C GLN A 138 10.53 -21.05 -2.74
N LEU A 139 10.65 -21.82 -1.64
CA LEU A 139 10.88 -23.26 -1.71
C LEU A 139 9.72 -24.02 -2.37
N ALA A 140 8.48 -23.55 -2.24
CA ALA A 140 7.33 -24.13 -2.93
C ALA A 140 7.25 -23.75 -4.42
N GLY A 141 7.99 -22.73 -4.85
CA GLY A 141 7.95 -22.16 -6.19
C GLY A 141 6.71 -21.31 -6.44
N VAL A 142 6.26 -20.58 -5.42
CA VAL A 142 5.09 -19.69 -5.53
C VAL A 142 5.33 -18.61 -6.58
N TYR A 143 6.54 -18.05 -6.68
CA TYR A 143 6.86 -17.02 -7.66
C TYR A 143 6.57 -17.50 -9.09
N GLU A 144 7.10 -18.67 -9.46
CA GLU A 144 6.97 -19.22 -10.81
C GLU A 144 5.52 -19.62 -11.11
N TRP A 145 4.79 -20.12 -10.12
CA TRP A 145 3.36 -20.46 -10.27
C TRP A 145 2.49 -19.22 -10.48
N VAL A 146 2.72 -18.16 -9.70
CA VAL A 146 1.99 -16.89 -9.82
C VAL A 146 2.35 -16.15 -11.11
N GLU A 147 3.62 -16.16 -11.52
CA GLU A 147 4.02 -15.61 -12.82
C GLU A 147 3.30 -16.32 -13.97
N GLY A 148 3.24 -17.65 -13.93
CA GLY A 148 2.48 -18.44 -14.89
C GLY A 148 1.01 -18.04 -14.91
N TYR A 149 0.37 -17.90 -13.75
CA TYR A 149 -1.02 -17.44 -13.63
C TYR A 149 -1.23 -16.07 -14.29
N ILE A 150 -0.36 -15.11 -14.04
CA ILE A 150 -0.44 -13.75 -14.64
C ILE A 150 -0.37 -13.84 -16.17
N ARG A 151 0.49 -14.73 -16.69
CA ARG A 151 0.70 -14.89 -18.13
C ARG A 151 -0.43 -15.63 -18.85
N THR A 152 -1.10 -16.58 -18.19
CA THR A 152 -2.08 -17.46 -18.85
C THR A 152 -3.52 -17.20 -18.45
N GLU A 153 -3.79 -16.83 -17.19
CA GLU A 153 -5.17 -16.79 -16.64
C GLU A 153 -5.75 -15.37 -16.58
N MET A 154 -4.93 -14.36 -16.30
CA MET A 154 -5.39 -13.00 -15.98
C MET A 154 -6.30 -12.38 -17.05
N TYR A 155 -6.12 -12.78 -18.32
CA TYR A 155 -6.85 -12.27 -19.48
C TYR A 155 -7.89 -13.25 -20.05
N LYS A 156 -8.12 -14.42 -19.44
CA LYS A 156 -9.14 -15.37 -19.93
C LYS A 156 -10.55 -14.83 -19.79
N ASN A 157 -10.82 -14.16 -18.66
CA ASN A 157 -12.09 -13.53 -18.38
C ASN A 157 -11.93 -12.02 -18.47
N LEU A 158 -12.63 -11.40 -19.40
CA LEU A 158 -12.57 -9.96 -19.66
C LEU A 158 -13.94 -9.31 -19.43
N ASP A 159 -13.95 -8.16 -18.76
CA ASP A 159 -15.12 -7.28 -18.74
C ASP A 159 -14.91 -6.18 -19.78
N LYS A 160 -15.75 -6.17 -20.83
CA LYS A 160 -15.67 -5.21 -21.95
C LYS A 160 -14.26 -5.11 -22.57
N GLY A 161 -13.59 -6.25 -22.72
CA GLY A 161 -12.24 -6.33 -23.31
C GLY A 161 -11.10 -5.94 -22.37
N TRP A 162 -11.37 -5.78 -21.08
CA TRP A 162 -10.37 -5.43 -20.07
C TRP A 162 -10.22 -6.53 -19.01
N PRO A 163 -9.01 -6.76 -18.47
CA PRO A 163 -8.81 -7.75 -17.42
C PRO A 163 -9.59 -7.40 -16.15
N LEU A 164 -9.97 -8.42 -15.38
CA LEU A 164 -10.75 -8.22 -14.15
C LEU A 164 -9.84 -7.79 -13.00
N ALA A 165 -10.28 -6.84 -12.18
CA ALA A 165 -9.71 -6.57 -10.86
C ALA A 165 -10.45 -7.39 -9.80
N ASN A 166 -10.46 -8.71 -9.97
CA ASN A 166 -11.00 -9.65 -8.99
C ASN A 166 -9.94 -9.99 -7.93
N ALA A 167 -10.34 -10.81 -6.97
CA ALA A 167 -9.49 -11.28 -5.90
C ALA A 167 -8.22 -11.97 -6.40
N GLU A 168 -8.38 -12.89 -7.34
CA GLU A 168 -7.32 -13.76 -7.83
C GLU A 168 -6.25 -12.95 -8.56
N ASN A 169 -6.65 -12.10 -9.51
CA ASN A 169 -5.72 -11.23 -10.24
C ASN A 169 -5.03 -10.24 -9.30
N SER A 170 -5.77 -9.68 -8.34
CA SER A 170 -5.22 -8.72 -7.39
C SER A 170 -4.18 -9.38 -6.48
N CYS A 171 -4.52 -10.50 -5.84
CA CYS A 171 -3.60 -11.26 -5.00
C CYS A 171 -2.39 -11.74 -5.80
N ALA A 172 -2.58 -12.26 -7.02
CA ALA A 172 -1.49 -12.70 -7.89
C ALA A 172 -0.48 -11.57 -8.13
N MET A 173 -0.93 -10.37 -8.52
CA MET A 173 -0.01 -9.23 -8.73
C MET A 173 0.71 -8.80 -7.44
N TRP A 174 0.01 -8.79 -6.30
CA TRP A 174 0.61 -8.47 -5.00
C TRP A 174 1.67 -9.50 -4.58
N ILE A 175 1.37 -10.79 -4.69
CA ILE A 175 2.31 -11.87 -4.38
C ILE A 175 3.51 -11.80 -5.32
N PHE A 176 3.27 -11.57 -6.61
CA PHE A 176 4.33 -11.46 -7.62
C PHE A 176 5.28 -10.31 -7.31
N TRP A 177 4.76 -9.11 -7.03
CA TRP A 177 5.60 -8.00 -6.59
C TRP A 177 6.30 -8.29 -5.27
N TYR A 178 5.56 -8.82 -4.28
CA TYR A 178 6.11 -9.12 -2.96
C TYR A 178 7.31 -10.06 -3.07
N LEU A 179 7.22 -11.11 -3.89
CA LEU A 179 8.27 -12.11 -4.10
C LEU A 179 9.32 -11.70 -5.14
N SER A 180 9.13 -10.59 -5.85
CA SER A 180 10.16 -10.02 -6.73
C SER A 180 11.38 -9.57 -5.91
N SER A 181 12.55 -9.65 -6.54
CA SER A 181 13.81 -9.18 -5.95
C SER A 181 14.69 -8.59 -7.05
N LYS A 182 15.69 -7.79 -6.67
CA LYS A 182 16.67 -7.25 -7.62
C LYS A 182 17.31 -8.36 -8.47
N ALA A 183 17.68 -9.49 -7.86
CA ALA A 183 18.24 -10.63 -8.58
C ALA A 183 17.29 -11.16 -9.66
N ARG A 184 16.02 -11.44 -9.30
CA ARG A 184 15.01 -11.91 -10.26
C ARG A 184 14.74 -10.91 -11.38
N LEU A 185 14.62 -9.63 -11.04
CA LEU A 185 14.40 -8.55 -12.02
C LEU A 185 15.56 -8.44 -13.04
N MET A 186 16.79 -8.67 -12.59
CA MET A 186 17.98 -8.68 -13.44
C MET A 186 18.12 -9.95 -14.28
N GLU A 187 17.53 -11.06 -13.84
CA GLU A 187 17.49 -12.33 -14.59
C GLU A 187 16.43 -12.33 -15.70
N GLU A 188 15.40 -11.47 -15.63
CA GLU A 188 14.36 -11.35 -16.66
C GLU A 188 14.95 -10.89 -18.00
N THR A 189 14.64 -11.63 -19.07
CA THR A 189 14.96 -11.19 -20.43
C THR A 189 14.13 -9.95 -20.81
N PRO A 190 14.60 -9.13 -21.77
CA PRO A 190 13.82 -8.00 -22.27
C PRO A 190 12.41 -8.41 -22.72
N ASP A 191 12.27 -9.51 -23.48
CA ASP A 191 10.96 -9.99 -23.95
C ASP A 191 10.03 -10.44 -22.82
N GLN A 192 10.57 -11.14 -21.81
CA GLN A 192 9.81 -11.56 -20.64
C GLN A 192 9.28 -10.35 -19.86
N ARG A 193 10.13 -9.31 -19.73
CA ARG A 193 9.81 -8.06 -19.06
C ARG A 193 8.74 -7.28 -19.82
N GLU A 194 8.90 -7.12 -21.12
CA GLU A 194 7.91 -6.44 -21.98
C GLU A 194 6.55 -7.14 -21.92
N SER A 195 6.54 -8.47 -22.01
CA SER A 195 5.32 -9.25 -21.91
C SER A 195 4.60 -9.03 -20.57
N LEU A 196 5.32 -9.01 -19.44
CA LEU A 196 4.72 -8.72 -18.13
C LEU A 196 4.20 -7.30 -18.04
N VAL A 197 4.96 -6.33 -18.55
CA VAL A 197 4.53 -4.92 -18.55
C VAL A 197 3.23 -4.75 -19.34
N GLN A 198 3.10 -5.37 -20.51
CA GLN A 198 1.87 -5.31 -21.31
C GLN A 198 0.66 -5.90 -20.57
N LEU A 199 0.84 -6.99 -19.81
CA LEU A 199 -0.23 -7.62 -19.03
C LEU A 199 -0.72 -6.76 -17.86
N VAL A 200 0.16 -5.97 -17.24
CA VAL A 200 -0.26 -5.10 -16.11
C VAL A 200 -0.65 -3.69 -16.55
N LEU A 201 -0.32 -3.30 -17.78
CA LEU A 201 -0.49 -1.93 -18.29
C LEU A 201 -1.91 -1.34 -18.13
N PRO A 202 -3.01 -2.09 -18.35
CA PRO A 202 -4.35 -1.57 -18.11
C PRO A 202 -4.60 -1.10 -16.68
N PHE A 203 -4.09 -1.84 -15.69
CA PHE A 203 -4.25 -1.51 -14.28
C PHE A 203 -3.45 -0.27 -13.85
N VAL A 204 -2.42 0.09 -14.63
CA VAL A 204 -1.54 1.26 -14.41
C VAL A 204 -2.10 2.52 -15.07
N THR A 205 -2.66 2.39 -16.27
CA THR A 205 -2.99 3.53 -17.15
C THR A 205 -4.47 3.89 -17.20
N VAL A 206 -5.34 3.08 -16.57
CA VAL A 206 -6.80 3.27 -16.59
C VAL A 206 -7.37 3.42 -15.17
N PRO A 207 -6.93 4.44 -14.39
CA PRO A 207 -7.34 4.60 -12.98
C PRO A 207 -8.83 4.95 -12.79
N PHE A 208 -9.52 5.48 -13.81
CA PHE A 208 -10.98 5.61 -13.84
C PHE A 208 -11.73 4.29 -13.95
N ARG A 209 -11.04 3.18 -14.20
CA ARG A 209 -11.58 1.81 -14.16
C ARG A 209 -11.05 1.00 -12.97
N TYR A 210 -9.77 1.18 -12.65
CA TYR A 210 -9.11 0.44 -11.57
C TYR A 210 -8.77 1.38 -10.42
N PRO A 211 -9.45 1.23 -9.27
CA PRO A 211 -9.28 2.14 -8.14
C PRO A 211 -7.87 2.05 -7.55
N SER A 212 -7.34 3.21 -7.14
CA SER A 212 -6.05 3.37 -6.45
C SER A 212 -6.22 3.86 -5.00
N ALA A 213 -7.44 3.77 -4.49
CA ALA A 213 -7.81 4.06 -3.11
C ALA A 213 -9.09 3.30 -2.77
N PHE A 214 -9.25 2.91 -1.50
CA PHE A 214 -10.44 2.18 -1.05
C PHE A 214 -11.71 3.04 -1.01
N ALA A 215 -11.54 4.36 -0.91
CA ALA A 215 -12.59 5.35 -1.08
C ALA A 215 -12.12 6.47 -2.02
N PRO A 216 -13.01 7.06 -2.83
CA PRO A 216 -12.66 8.15 -3.74
C PRO A 216 -11.93 9.32 -3.07
N ALA A 217 -10.97 9.91 -3.80
CA ALA A 217 -10.05 10.90 -3.24
C ALA A 217 -10.68 12.29 -3.02
N ASN A 218 -11.88 12.53 -3.55
CA ASN A 218 -12.69 13.70 -3.26
C ASN A 218 -13.20 13.77 -1.81
N HIS A 219 -13.12 12.66 -1.06
CA HIS A 219 -13.51 12.61 0.35
C HIS A 219 -12.29 12.51 1.27
N PHE A 220 -12.07 13.52 2.13
CA PHE A 220 -11.10 13.44 3.22
C PHE A 220 -11.71 12.84 4.49
N ARG A 221 -12.96 13.17 4.79
CA ARG A 221 -13.70 12.71 5.97
C ARG A 221 -14.59 11.54 5.63
N LEU A 222 -14.32 10.44 6.33
CA LEU A 222 -15.09 9.20 6.27
C LEU A 222 -15.43 8.77 7.71
N PRO A 223 -16.53 8.01 7.92
CA PRO A 223 -17.42 7.46 6.90
C PRO A 223 -18.33 8.52 6.28
N LEU A 224 -18.89 8.24 5.10
CA LEU A 224 -19.89 9.11 4.47
C LEU A 224 -21.19 9.08 5.29
N ARG A 225 -21.82 10.24 5.54
CA ARG A 225 -23.09 10.30 6.27
C ARG A 225 -24.19 9.61 5.44
N SER A 226 -24.76 8.55 5.99
CA SER A 226 -25.80 7.74 5.31
C SER A 226 -27.07 8.57 5.11
N ALA A 227 -27.36 8.93 3.85
CA ALA A 227 -28.74 9.06 3.42
C ALA A 227 -29.16 7.65 2.93
N ALA A 228 -30.28 7.14 3.45
CA ALA A 228 -30.79 5.79 3.21
C ALA A 228 -30.50 5.25 1.79
N TYR A 229 -29.68 4.20 1.70
CA TYR A 229 -29.32 3.58 0.43
C TYR A 229 -30.40 2.61 -0.04
N SER A 230 -30.98 2.89 -1.21
CA SER A 230 -31.56 1.88 -2.10
C SER A 230 -30.43 1.14 -2.81
N SER A 231 -30.51 -0.18 -2.86
CA SER A 231 -29.45 -1.15 -3.19
C SER A 231 -28.91 -1.13 -4.63
N SER A 232 -29.12 -0.08 -5.42
CA SER A 232 -28.77 -0.09 -6.86
C SER A 232 -28.13 1.18 -7.42
N SER A 233 -27.95 2.25 -6.63
CA SER A 233 -27.38 3.52 -7.11
C SER A 233 -26.52 4.15 -6.01
N THR A 234 -25.21 4.24 -6.24
CA THR A 234 -24.37 5.15 -5.46
C THR A 234 -24.71 6.56 -5.94
N PRO A 235 -25.32 7.45 -5.11
CA PRO A 235 -25.83 8.74 -5.56
C PRO A 235 -24.74 9.73 -6.00
N PHE A 236 -23.47 9.32 -5.92
CA PHE A 236 -22.29 10.14 -6.13
C PHE A 236 -21.48 9.73 -7.38
N SER A 237 -21.96 8.80 -8.21
CA SER A 237 -21.24 8.37 -9.42
C SER A 237 -22.06 8.58 -10.69
N ILE A 238 -21.38 8.97 -11.76
CA ILE A 238 -21.94 9.01 -13.11
C ILE A 238 -21.62 7.72 -13.86
N PRO A 239 -22.50 7.25 -14.75
CA PRO A 239 -22.20 6.10 -15.61
C PRO A 239 -21.16 6.47 -16.67
N THR A 240 -20.12 5.65 -16.83
CA THR A 240 -19.16 5.76 -17.93
C THR A 240 -19.04 4.42 -18.67
N PRO A 241 -18.46 4.37 -19.88
CA PRO A 241 -18.17 3.10 -20.57
C PRO A 241 -17.35 2.11 -19.72
N HIS A 242 -16.53 2.63 -18.80
CA HIS A 242 -15.61 1.87 -17.96
C HIS A 242 -16.19 1.46 -16.60
N GLY A 243 -17.42 1.88 -16.29
CA GLY A 243 -18.07 1.69 -14.99
C GLY A 243 -18.48 3.02 -14.37
N PRO A 244 -19.14 3.01 -13.20
CA PRO A 244 -19.47 4.23 -12.47
C PRO A 244 -18.20 4.98 -12.01
N TYR A 245 -18.18 6.31 -12.14
CA TYR A 245 -17.09 7.17 -11.68
C TYR A 245 -17.61 8.35 -10.83
N PRO A 246 -16.96 8.74 -9.72
CA PRO A 246 -15.83 8.08 -9.08
C PRO A 246 -16.16 6.66 -8.61
N ILE A 247 -15.13 5.84 -8.41
CA ILE A 247 -15.28 4.43 -8.06
C ILE A 247 -15.51 4.28 -6.56
N TYR A 248 -16.75 3.99 -6.15
CA TYR A 248 -17.06 3.62 -4.77
C TYR A 248 -17.11 2.09 -4.65
N LEU A 249 -16.13 1.52 -3.95
CA LEU A 249 -16.04 0.09 -3.70
C LEU A 249 -17.12 -0.36 -2.71
N HIS A 250 -17.83 -1.44 -3.05
CA HIS A 250 -18.85 -1.98 -2.17
C HIS A 250 -18.26 -3.13 -1.33
N PRO A 251 -18.35 -3.10 0.02
CA PRO A 251 -17.77 -4.12 0.90
C PRO A 251 -18.17 -5.56 0.50
N ASN A 252 -19.45 -5.82 0.22
CA ASN A 252 -19.94 -7.14 -0.20
C ASN A 252 -19.27 -7.72 -1.47
N ARG A 253 -18.66 -6.89 -2.32
CA ARG A 253 -17.98 -7.34 -3.54
C ARG A 253 -16.46 -7.41 -3.37
N HIS A 254 -15.93 -6.85 -2.29
CA HIS A 254 -14.50 -6.65 -2.06
C HIS A 254 -14.04 -7.18 -0.71
N THR A 255 -14.88 -7.92 0.00
CA THR A 255 -14.55 -8.56 1.28
C THR A 255 -14.68 -10.06 1.13
N TRP A 256 -13.67 -10.79 1.58
CA TRP A 256 -13.58 -12.24 1.50
C TRP A 256 -13.42 -12.83 2.89
N LEU A 257 -14.16 -13.90 3.17
CA LEU A 257 -14.02 -14.66 4.41
C LEU A 257 -13.05 -15.80 4.16
N ILE A 258 -11.95 -15.82 4.92
CA ILE A 258 -10.92 -16.84 4.78
C ILE A 258 -10.53 -17.45 6.11
N PRO A 259 -10.16 -18.75 6.13
CA PRO A 259 -9.64 -19.39 7.33
C PRO A 259 -8.31 -18.77 7.76
N HIS A 260 -8.29 -18.24 8.98
CA HIS A 260 -7.12 -17.66 9.61
C HIS A 260 -7.16 -17.95 11.11
N PHE A 261 -6.23 -18.77 11.59
CA PHE A 261 -6.14 -19.23 12.97
C PHE A 261 -7.45 -19.84 13.51
N ASP A 262 -8.04 -20.74 12.70
CA ASP A 262 -9.31 -21.45 12.98
C ASP A 262 -10.54 -20.51 13.06
N ARG A 263 -10.45 -19.36 12.40
CA ARG A 263 -11.51 -18.34 12.34
C ARG A 263 -11.77 -17.90 10.92
N TRP A 264 -13.00 -17.51 10.66
CA TRP A 264 -13.38 -16.83 9.43
C TRP A 264 -13.06 -15.34 9.56
N THR A 265 -11.96 -14.92 8.94
CA THR A 265 -11.52 -13.53 8.96
C THR A 265 -11.97 -12.85 7.67
N ALA A 266 -12.69 -11.73 7.81
CA ALA A 266 -13.02 -10.86 6.71
C ALA A 266 -11.80 -10.04 6.33
N LEU A 267 -11.28 -10.23 5.11
CA LEU A 267 -10.23 -9.40 4.55
C LEU A 267 -10.68 -8.78 3.24
N SER A 268 -10.25 -7.55 3.03
CA SER A 268 -10.55 -6.81 1.82
C SER A 268 -9.64 -7.25 0.67
N THR A 269 -10.18 -7.40 -0.53
CA THR A 269 -9.37 -7.63 -1.74
C THR A 269 -8.39 -6.47 -1.90
N PRO A 270 -7.07 -6.74 -2.01
CA PRO A 270 -6.10 -5.67 -2.17
C PRO A 270 -6.26 -5.01 -3.54
N LEU A 271 -5.88 -3.73 -3.66
CA LEU A 271 -6.08 -2.99 -4.90
C LEU A 271 -5.14 -3.48 -6.00
N ALA A 272 -5.71 -4.00 -7.09
CA ALA A 272 -4.97 -4.43 -8.28
C ALA A 272 -4.08 -3.32 -8.87
N SER A 273 -4.57 -2.08 -8.89
CA SER A 273 -3.87 -0.95 -9.50
C SER A 273 -2.54 -0.67 -8.81
N ASP A 274 -2.47 -0.76 -7.49
CA ASP A 274 -1.24 -0.44 -6.75
C ASP A 274 -0.16 -1.51 -6.95
N ALA A 275 -0.54 -2.79 -6.91
CA ALA A 275 0.38 -3.87 -7.26
C ALA A 275 0.87 -3.76 -8.71
N ALA A 276 -0.04 -3.47 -9.66
CA ALA A 276 0.33 -3.32 -11.06
C ALA A 276 1.34 -2.19 -11.28
N LYS A 277 1.17 -1.04 -10.61
CA LYS A 277 2.12 0.08 -10.66
C LYS A 277 3.48 -0.33 -10.10
N LEU A 278 3.49 -1.03 -8.97
CA LEU A 278 4.71 -1.54 -8.36
C LEU A 278 5.45 -2.52 -9.29
N VAL A 279 4.74 -3.48 -9.89
CA VAL A 279 5.26 -4.43 -10.90
C VAL A 279 5.79 -3.71 -12.14
N TYR A 280 5.09 -2.68 -12.59
CA TYR A 280 5.44 -1.89 -13.77
C TYR A 280 6.71 -1.07 -13.53
N PHE A 281 6.73 -0.25 -12.47
CA PHE A 281 7.84 0.65 -12.19
C PHE A 281 9.11 -0.13 -11.83
N SER A 282 9.01 -1.22 -11.07
CA SER A 282 10.20 -2.03 -10.73
C SER A 282 10.91 -2.59 -11.97
N ARG A 283 10.20 -2.75 -13.09
CA ARG A 283 10.76 -3.21 -14.37
C ARG A 283 11.25 -2.06 -15.24
N ARG A 284 10.51 -0.95 -15.28
CA ARG A 284 10.88 0.24 -16.07
C ARG A 284 12.00 1.06 -15.43
N GLU A 285 12.25 0.90 -14.14
CA GLU A 285 13.38 1.53 -13.46
C GLU A 285 14.72 0.84 -13.77
N LEU A 286 14.71 -0.43 -14.19
CA LEU A 286 15.90 -1.11 -14.72
C LEU A 286 16.33 -0.52 -16.07
N MET A 287 15.39 0.12 -16.78
CA MET A 287 15.67 0.77 -18.05
C MET A 287 16.13 2.20 -17.78
N LEU A 288 17.36 2.50 -18.21
CA LEU A 288 17.90 3.85 -18.19
C LEU A 288 17.19 4.69 -19.25
N PHE A 289 16.94 5.96 -18.95
CA PHE A 289 16.46 6.91 -19.96
C PHE A 289 17.50 7.02 -21.07
N ASN A 290 17.05 6.87 -22.31
CA ASN A 290 17.90 7.11 -23.46
C ASN A 290 18.05 8.62 -23.66
N VAL A 291 19.28 9.14 -23.54
CA VAL A 291 19.57 10.56 -23.79
C VAL A 291 20.17 10.67 -25.18
N PRO A 292 19.47 11.26 -26.17
CA PRO A 292 20.02 11.41 -27.51
C PRO A 292 21.38 12.12 -27.47
N PRO A 293 22.37 11.68 -28.28
CA PRO A 293 23.74 12.20 -28.22
C PRO A 293 23.86 13.68 -28.60
N PHE A 294 22.86 14.22 -29.30
CA PHE A 294 22.78 15.64 -29.61
C PHE A 294 22.37 16.50 -28.39
N LEU A 295 21.74 15.91 -27.37
CA LEU A 295 21.49 16.60 -26.11
C LEU A 295 22.78 16.67 -25.28
N PRO A 296 22.98 17.77 -24.53
CA PRO A 296 24.13 17.89 -23.64
C PRO A 296 24.05 16.87 -22.50
N PRO A 297 25.12 16.10 -22.23
CA PRO A 297 25.12 15.06 -21.18
C PRO A 297 25.01 15.64 -19.77
N ASN A 298 25.37 16.90 -19.58
CA ASN A 298 25.25 17.58 -18.30
C ASN A 298 25.01 19.10 -18.49
N ARG A 299 24.71 19.79 -17.38
CA ARG A 299 24.39 21.22 -17.40
C ARG A 299 25.59 22.09 -17.78
N GLU A 300 26.81 21.66 -17.45
CA GLU A 300 28.04 22.40 -17.76
C GLU A 300 28.29 22.41 -19.27
N ASP A 301 28.14 21.25 -19.92
CA ASP A 301 28.20 21.11 -21.35
C ASP A 301 27.07 21.89 -22.04
N HIS A 302 25.83 21.84 -21.52
CA HIS A 302 24.74 22.66 -22.05
C HIS A 302 25.08 24.16 -21.97
N ARG A 303 25.61 24.62 -20.83
CA ARG A 303 26.05 26.01 -20.65
C ARG A 303 27.16 26.37 -21.63
N ALA A 304 28.14 25.49 -21.83
CA ALA A 304 29.21 25.70 -22.79
C ALA A 304 28.69 25.80 -24.23
N ARG A 305 27.77 24.92 -24.64
CA ARG A 305 27.12 24.98 -25.96
C ARG A 305 26.31 26.26 -26.15
N VAL A 306 25.53 26.68 -25.14
CA VAL A 306 24.77 27.95 -25.19
C VAL A 306 25.71 29.15 -25.29
N ARG A 307 26.80 29.18 -24.50
CA ARG A 307 27.83 30.23 -24.60
C ARG A 307 28.47 30.27 -25.97
N ALA A 308 28.86 29.12 -26.52
CA ALA A 308 29.45 29.03 -27.85
C ALA A 308 28.50 29.52 -28.95
N ARG A 309 27.21 29.17 -28.85
CA ARG A 309 26.17 29.65 -29.78
C ARG A 309 26.00 31.17 -29.69
N LEU A 310 25.87 31.72 -28.48
CA LEU A 310 25.74 33.17 -28.27
C LEU A 310 26.99 33.93 -28.72
N ALA A 311 28.19 33.39 -28.47
CA ALA A 311 29.44 33.94 -28.98
C ALA A 311 29.45 33.97 -30.52
N ALA A 312 29.01 32.89 -31.17
CA ALA A 312 28.93 32.83 -32.63
C ALA A 312 27.91 33.83 -33.21
N GLU A 313 26.79 34.06 -32.52
CA GLU A 313 25.77 35.04 -32.90
C GLU A 313 26.23 36.50 -32.69
N ASN A 314 27.22 36.74 -31.83
CA ASN A 314 27.60 38.07 -31.37
C ASN A 314 29.12 38.34 -31.50
N ASN A 315 29.75 37.91 -32.60
CA ASN A 315 31.15 38.18 -32.93
C ASN A 315 32.18 37.86 -31.82
N GLY A 316 31.92 36.84 -31.00
CA GLY A 316 32.80 36.38 -29.93
C GLY A 316 32.48 36.94 -28.54
N GLU A 317 31.54 37.89 -28.40
CA GLU A 317 31.12 38.40 -27.09
C GLU A 317 29.98 37.56 -26.49
N VAL A 318 30.17 37.12 -25.24
CA VAL A 318 29.18 36.36 -24.48
C VAL A 318 28.50 37.26 -23.44
N ASP A 319 27.22 37.54 -23.62
CA ASP A 319 26.40 38.17 -22.58
C ASP A 319 25.89 37.10 -21.60
N GLU A 320 26.48 37.07 -20.40
CA GLU A 320 26.10 36.16 -19.31
C GLU A 320 24.65 36.36 -18.84
N ALA A 321 24.07 37.56 -18.99
CA ALA A 321 22.66 37.77 -18.65
C ALA A 321 21.73 37.05 -19.65
N ARG A 322 22.08 37.05 -20.94
CA ARG A 322 21.39 36.26 -21.97
C ARG A 322 21.59 34.76 -21.78
N VAL A 323 22.79 34.30 -21.41
CA VAL A 323 23.01 32.90 -21.02
C VAL A 323 22.04 32.54 -19.89
N GLN A 324 22.01 33.33 -18.81
CA GLN A 324 21.14 33.08 -17.67
C GLN A 324 19.64 33.14 -18.04
N MET A 325 19.24 33.99 -18.99
CA MET A 325 17.87 34.09 -19.49
C MET A 325 17.43 32.83 -20.23
N VAL A 326 18.30 32.19 -21.04
CA VAL A 326 18.01 30.90 -21.70
C VAL A 326 17.71 29.82 -20.67
N PHE A 327 18.45 29.79 -19.55
CA PHE A 327 18.22 28.82 -18.47
C PHE A 327 17.05 29.19 -17.54
N ARG A 328 16.57 30.42 -17.56
CA ARG A 328 15.41 30.89 -16.78
C ARG A 328 14.09 30.76 -17.56
N ASN A 329 14.14 30.87 -18.88
CA ASN A 329 12.97 30.84 -19.77
C ASN A 329 12.82 29.51 -20.55
N ALA A 330 13.72 28.55 -20.38
CA ALA A 330 13.48 27.20 -20.87
C ALA A 330 12.32 26.60 -20.06
N PRO A 331 11.13 26.37 -20.65
CA PRO A 331 10.11 25.58 -19.98
C PRO A 331 10.73 24.20 -19.63
N PRO A 332 10.35 23.57 -18.51
CA PRO A 332 10.66 22.16 -18.33
C PRO A 332 9.99 21.42 -19.48
N TYR A 333 10.79 20.97 -20.46
CA TYR A 333 10.41 20.19 -21.66
C TYR A 333 8.90 19.88 -21.76
N THR A 334 8.14 20.80 -22.34
CA THR A 334 6.81 20.53 -22.88
C THR A 334 6.94 20.55 -24.39
N ASP A 335 7.58 19.54 -24.96
CA ASP A 335 7.47 19.30 -26.40
C ASP A 335 6.54 18.12 -26.64
N SER A 336 5.62 18.36 -27.57
CA SER A 336 4.62 17.43 -28.09
C SER A 336 5.16 16.01 -28.32
N PRO A 337 4.31 14.97 -28.19
CA PRO A 337 4.74 13.58 -28.19
C PRO A 337 4.98 13.04 -29.62
N ALA A 338 5.78 13.74 -30.43
CA ALA A 338 5.91 13.49 -31.87
C ALA A 338 7.32 13.12 -32.34
N ALA A 339 8.33 13.01 -31.47
CA ALA A 339 9.67 12.62 -31.92
C ALA A 339 10.41 11.80 -30.87
N ALA A 340 10.12 10.50 -30.83
CA ALA A 340 11.03 9.51 -30.26
C ALA A 340 11.09 8.33 -31.24
N SER A 341 11.95 8.45 -32.24
CA SER A 341 12.43 7.31 -33.00
C SER A 341 13.66 6.74 -32.29
N ASP A 342 13.67 5.41 -32.17
CA ASP A 342 14.75 4.50 -31.84
C ASP A 342 16.17 5.10 -31.73
N SER A 343 16.83 4.81 -30.61
CA SER A 343 18.16 4.17 -30.58
C SER A 343 18.77 4.23 -29.18
N GLN A 344 18.73 3.07 -28.52
CA GLN A 344 19.33 2.68 -27.26
C GLN A 344 20.78 3.21 -27.05
N GLN A 345 21.09 3.87 -25.92
CA GLN A 345 22.20 3.53 -24.99
C GLN A 345 22.42 4.51 -23.80
N ASN A 346 22.61 3.91 -22.62
CA ASN A 346 23.36 4.26 -21.39
C ASN A 346 23.49 5.71 -20.87
N MET A 347 22.96 5.94 -19.66
CA MET A 347 23.57 6.84 -18.67
C MET A 347 23.43 6.33 -17.23
N VAL A 348 24.57 6.32 -16.53
CA VAL A 348 24.89 5.69 -15.24
C VAL A 348 24.02 6.20 -14.08
N MET A 349 23.27 5.30 -13.45
CA MET A 349 22.82 5.48 -12.06
C MET A 349 24.00 5.15 -11.15
N VAL A 350 24.31 6.07 -10.25
CA VAL A 350 25.38 5.92 -9.24
C VAL A 350 25.15 4.63 -8.48
N ASP A 351 26.21 3.82 -8.40
CA ASP A 351 26.26 2.53 -7.74
C ASP A 351 26.14 2.76 -6.22
N GLU A 352 24.91 2.79 -5.70
CA GLU A 352 24.66 2.70 -4.28
C GLU A 352 24.60 1.22 -3.90
N GLN A 353 25.66 0.78 -3.22
CA GLN A 353 25.70 -0.47 -2.49
C GLN A 353 24.65 -0.40 -1.36
N GLU A 354 23.41 -0.73 -1.68
CA GLU A 354 22.39 -0.97 -0.67
C GLU A 354 22.78 -2.25 0.07
N THR A 355 23.27 -2.05 1.30
CA THR A 355 23.22 -3.05 2.36
C THR A 355 21.82 -3.63 2.39
N ASN A 356 21.71 -4.94 2.55
CA ASN A 356 20.47 -5.71 2.63
C ASN A 356 19.70 -5.35 3.92
N GLU A 357 19.28 -4.09 4.05
CA GLU A 357 18.59 -3.55 5.21
C GLU A 357 17.15 -4.03 5.17
N GLN A 358 16.89 -5.00 6.03
CA GLN A 358 15.55 -5.43 6.37
C GLN A 358 14.74 -4.20 6.78
N VAL A 359 13.67 -3.91 6.02
CA VAL A 359 12.64 -2.94 6.41
C VAL A 359 12.22 -3.27 7.84
N PRO A 360 12.17 -2.28 8.77
CA PRO A 360 11.67 -2.54 10.12
C PRO A 360 10.28 -3.18 10.02
N PRO A 361 10.09 -4.34 10.66
CA PRO A 361 8.93 -5.18 10.39
C PRO A 361 7.59 -4.54 10.83
N GLU A 362 7.63 -3.47 11.62
CA GLU A 362 6.48 -2.64 12.03
C GLU A 362 5.85 -1.85 10.87
N GLN A 363 6.56 -1.66 9.75
CA GLN A 363 6.06 -0.90 8.59
C GLN A 363 5.15 -1.72 7.65
N ASP A 364 5.14 -3.05 7.79
CA ASP A 364 4.31 -3.96 6.98
C ASP A 364 2.89 -4.14 7.58
N ASP A 365 2.63 -3.60 8.77
CA ASP A 365 1.38 -3.83 9.53
C ASP A 365 0.21 -2.92 9.09
N SER A 366 0.49 -1.75 8.52
CA SER A 366 -0.55 -0.81 8.05
C SER A 366 -1.31 -1.29 6.82
N ASP A 367 -0.69 -2.17 6.01
CA ASP A 367 -1.26 -2.64 4.73
C ASP A 367 -2.39 -3.67 4.94
N MET A 368 -2.40 -4.41 6.08
CA MET A 368 -3.45 -5.40 6.40
C MET A 368 -4.75 -4.75 6.91
N GLN A 369 -4.69 -3.51 7.41
CA GLN A 369 -5.82 -2.88 8.14
C GLN A 369 -6.72 -2.03 7.25
N ARG A 370 -6.38 -1.88 5.97
CA ARG A 370 -7.15 -1.06 5.03
C ARG A 370 -8.38 -1.82 4.53
N ASP A 371 -9.56 -1.21 4.68
CA ASP A 371 -10.85 -1.81 4.34
C ASP A 371 -11.77 -0.82 3.58
N PRO A 372 -12.46 -1.21 2.48
CA PRO A 372 -13.44 -0.41 1.73
C PRO A 372 -14.76 -0.13 2.45
N THR A 373 -14.86 -0.32 3.77
CA THR A 373 -16.04 -0.04 4.61
C THR A 373 -16.38 1.46 4.78
N MET A 374 -16.19 2.28 3.74
CA MET A 374 -16.39 3.75 3.77
C MET A 374 -17.81 4.23 4.15
N PHE A 375 -18.77 3.31 4.24
CA PHE A 375 -20.18 3.53 4.61
C PHE A 375 -20.55 3.03 6.01
N THR A 376 -19.70 2.22 6.65
CA THR A 376 -19.97 1.66 7.98
C THR A 376 -18.99 2.28 8.97
N GLY A 377 -19.48 2.97 10.00
CA GLY A 377 -18.65 3.69 10.97
C GLY A 377 -17.87 2.82 11.96
N TYR A 378 -17.55 1.57 11.60
CA TYR A 378 -16.76 0.72 12.48
C TYR A 378 -15.32 1.23 12.54
N PRO A 379 -14.72 1.35 13.74
CA PRO A 379 -13.33 1.73 13.85
C PRO A 379 -12.48 0.66 13.18
N GLN A 380 -11.67 1.05 12.19
CA GLN A 380 -10.65 0.17 11.66
C GLN A 380 -9.72 -0.26 12.81
N GLN A 381 -9.56 -1.56 12.98
CA GLN A 381 -8.71 -2.12 14.03
C GLN A 381 -7.25 -1.85 13.63
N GLY A 382 -6.67 -0.76 14.17
CA GLY A 382 -5.24 -0.48 14.07
C GLY A 382 -4.83 0.85 13.42
N ALA A 383 -3.52 1.05 13.22
CA ALA A 383 -2.94 2.24 12.59
C ALA A 383 -2.71 2.02 11.07
N VAL A 384 -3.52 2.66 10.23
CA VAL A 384 -3.42 2.64 8.75
C VAL A 384 -2.29 3.48 8.17
N TYR A 385 -1.62 4.27 9.01
CA TYR A 385 -0.51 5.14 8.65
C TYR A 385 0.41 5.33 9.86
N THR A 386 1.72 5.28 9.64
CA THR A 386 2.73 5.47 10.69
C THR A 386 3.26 6.91 10.65
N PRO A 387 2.97 7.75 11.67
CA PRO A 387 3.41 9.15 11.69
C PRO A 387 4.93 9.30 11.60
N GLY A 388 5.36 10.19 10.71
CA GLY A 388 6.73 10.51 10.40
C GLY A 388 7.36 9.64 9.31
N GLN A 389 6.64 8.64 8.77
CA GLN A 389 7.20 7.75 7.75
C GLN A 389 7.49 8.45 6.41
N LEU A 390 6.78 9.55 6.11
CA LEU A 390 7.04 10.35 4.92
C LEU A 390 8.20 11.33 5.07
N ASN A 391 8.74 11.57 6.28
CA ASN A 391 9.88 12.48 6.43
C ASN A 391 11.09 11.98 5.62
N GLY A 392 11.74 12.89 4.89
CA GLY A 392 12.98 12.62 4.16
C GLY A 392 12.88 12.87 2.68
N LEU A 393 13.89 12.39 1.94
CA LEU A 393 13.96 12.51 0.49
C LEU A 393 13.21 11.36 -0.18
N TRP A 394 12.39 11.71 -1.18
CA TRP A 394 11.64 10.77 -2.00
C TRP A 394 11.91 11.04 -3.48
N THR A 395 12.13 9.96 -4.21
CA THR A 395 12.46 10.01 -5.64
C THR A 395 11.66 8.97 -6.40
N GLY A 396 11.24 9.29 -7.61
CA GLY A 396 10.52 8.32 -8.44
C GLY A 396 10.05 8.92 -9.74
N ARG A 397 8.93 8.42 -10.26
CA ARG A 397 8.42 8.78 -11.59
C ARG A 397 6.90 8.84 -11.59
N MET A 398 6.33 9.73 -12.39
CA MET A 398 4.93 9.68 -12.81
C MET A 398 4.85 9.39 -14.30
N ILE A 399 3.81 8.67 -14.71
CA ILE A 399 3.54 8.37 -16.12
C ILE A 399 2.51 9.36 -16.62
N VAL A 400 2.83 9.98 -17.74
CA VAL A 400 1.97 10.88 -18.51
C VAL A 400 1.57 10.14 -19.78
N THR A 401 0.27 9.93 -19.97
CA THR A 401 -0.29 9.13 -21.06
C THR A 401 -0.75 10.04 -22.19
N GLY A 402 -0.55 9.62 -23.44
CA GLY A 402 -1.16 10.23 -24.62
C GLY A 402 -2.60 9.77 -24.84
N HIS A 403 -3.13 10.02 -26.04
CA HIS A 403 -4.43 9.51 -26.44
C HIS A 403 -4.39 7.99 -26.61
N ARG A 404 -5.50 7.29 -26.35
CA ARG A 404 -5.65 5.83 -26.50
C ARG A 404 -5.80 5.40 -27.96
N PRO A 405 -4.80 4.78 -28.62
CA PRO A 405 -4.96 4.23 -29.95
C PRO A 405 -5.12 2.71 -29.88
N ASN A 406 -5.38 2.10 -31.03
CA ASN A 406 -5.30 0.66 -31.23
C ASN A 406 -4.05 0.37 -32.09
N PRO A 407 -3.16 -0.59 -31.74
CA PRO A 407 -3.15 -1.48 -30.57
C PRO A 407 -2.92 -0.75 -29.23
N PHE A 408 -3.27 -1.35 -28.09
CA PHE A 408 -3.05 -0.76 -26.75
C PHE A 408 -1.71 -1.23 -26.17
N ASN A 409 -0.66 -0.42 -26.32
CA ASN A 409 0.68 -0.67 -25.77
C ASN A 409 1.35 0.67 -25.41
N GLU A 410 2.57 0.64 -24.86
CA GLU A 410 3.24 1.88 -24.43
C GLU A 410 3.53 2.85 -25.58
N ASP A 411 3.91 2.32 -26.76
CA ASP A 411 4.25 3.12 -27.94
C ASP A 411 3.04 3.88 -28.46
N THR A 412 1.88 3.21 -28.53
CA THR A 412 0.64 3.82 -28.96
C THR A 412 0.11 4.79 -27.91
N LEU A 413 0.21 4.43 -26.63
CA LEU A 413 -0.14 5.33 -25.53
C LEU A 413 0.81 6.52 -25.39
N ARG A 414 1.94 6.55 -26.12
CA ARG A 414 2.95 7.64 -26.06
C ARG A 414 3.32 7.97 -24.62
N LEU A 415 3.59 6.95 -23.82
CA LEU A 415 3.87 7.12 -22.39
C LEU A 415 5.16 7.92 -22.20
N ALA A 416 5.07 9.00 -21.44
CA ALA A 416 6.23 9.76 -20.99
C ALA A 416 6.38 9.60 -19.48
N ALA A 417 7.57 9.17 -19.04
CA ALA A 417 7.90 9.14 -17.63
C ALA A 417 8.52 10.48 -17.21
N VAL A 418 7.89 11.15 -16.25
CA VAL A 418 8.38 12.40 -15.67
C VAL A 418 8.98 12.12 -14.30
N PRO A 419 10.24 12.48 -14.05
CA PRO A 419 10.85 12.23 -12.75
C PRO A 419 10.23 13.11 -11.66
N LEU A 420 10.17 12.57 -10.45
CA LEU A 420 9.71 13.25 -9.24
C LEU A 420 10.82 13.25 -8.21
N TYR A 421 11.11 14.44 -7.66
CA TYR A 421 12.07 14.65 -6.59
C TYR A 421 11.46 15.60 -5.56
N VAL A 422 11.35 15.14 -4.32
CA VAL A 422 10.72 15.92 -3.25
C VAL A 422 11.29 15.52 -1.90
N ARG A 423 11.60 16.52 -1.08
CA ARG A 423 11.88 16.33 0.34
C ARG A 423 10.64 16.67 1.13
N PHE A 424 10.09 15.68 1.82
CA PHE A 424 8.89 15.85 2.64
C PHE A 424 9.24 16.13 4.10
N SER A 425 8.39 16.94 4.73
CA SER A 425 8.31 17.13 6.17
C SER A 425 6.87 16.94 6.63
N GLU A 426 6.70 16.15 7.68
CA GLU A 426 5.42 15.78 8.27
C GLU A 426 5.24 16.47 9.62
N TYR A 427 4.03 16.98 9.86
CA TYR A 427 3.60 17.64 11.09
C TYR A 427 2.30 17.00 11.56
N ALA A 428 2.24 16.58 12.83
CA ALA A 428 1.05 15.99 13.42
C ALA A 428 0.34 17.00 14.32
N ILE A 429 -0.98 17.14 14.15
CA ILE A 429 -1.82 17.91 15.05
C ILE A 429 -2.37 16.97 16.11
N TYR A 430 -1.96 17.17 17.36
CA TYR A 430 -2.39 16.34 18.49
C TYR A 430 -3.69 16.84 19.11
N SER A 431 -4.25 16.02 20.00
CA SER A 431 -5.38 16.41 20.85
C SER A 431 -5.02 17.62 21.69
N GLY A 432 -5.94 18.57 21.78
CA GLY A 432 -5.68 19.93 22.29
C GLY A 432 -5.34 20.92 21.17
N GLY A 433 -4.80 20.45 20.04
CA GLY A 433 -4.68 21.23 18.81
C GLY A 433 -5.99 21.26 18.02
N THR A 434 -6.12 22.25 17.13
CA THR A 434 -7.29 22.38 16.28
C THR A 434 -7.06 21.71 14.92
N PRO A 435 -7.89 20.75 14.50
CA PRO A 435 -7.78 20.16 13.18
C PRO A 435 -8.02 21.21 12.09
N ILE A 436 -7.35 21.05 10.96
CA ILE A 436 -7.54 21.96 9.84
C ILE A 436 -8.87 21.60 9.15
N PRO A 437 -9.78 22.58 8.95
CA PRO A 437 -11.02 22.33 8.22
C PRO A 437 -10.74 21.86 6.79
N CYS A 438 -11.66 21.10 6.21
CA CYS A 438 -11.71 20.85 4.77
C CYS A 438 -12.32 22.03 4.04
N ALA A 439 -12.21 22.06 2.70
CA ALA A 439 -12.75 23.16 1.90
C ALA A 439 -14.25 23.43 2.15
N ASN A 440 -15.05 22.39 2.37
CA ASN A 440 -16.49 22.55 2.56
C ASN A 440 -16.90 22.92 3.98
N ASP A 441 -15.96 22.91 4.94
CA ASP A 441 -16.28 23.29 6.32
C ASP A 441 -16.29 24.79 6.54
N THR A 442 -15.67 25.54 5.63
CA THR A 442 -15.64 27.00 5.69
C THR A 442 -16.88 27.63 5.07
N ASP A 443 -17.68 26.85 4.36
CA ASP A 443 -18.93 27.27 3.72
C ASP A 443 -20.11 27.15 4.70
N LEU A 444 -20.18 28.07 5.67
CA LEU A 444 -21.23 28.11 6.71
C LEU A 444 -22.60 28.65 6.23
N ASN A 445 -22.85 28.73 4.92
CA ASN A 445 -24.17 29.10 4.43
C ASN A 445 -25.06 27.85 4.35
N ASP A 446 -26.03 27.76 5.26
CA ASP A 446 -27.05 26.70 5.33
C ASP A 446 -27.91 26.56 4.04
N ASP A 447 -27.79 27.50 3.10
CA ASP A 447 -28.54 27.54 1.83
C ASP A 447 -27.81 26.90 0.62
N ILE A 448 -26.63 26.28 0.83
CA ILE A 448 -25.87 25.66 -0.26
C ILE A 448 -26.43 24.27 -0.60
N PRO A 449 -26.68 23.96 -1.90
CA PRO A 449 -27.18 22.66 -2.30
C PRO A 449 -26.23 21.51 -1.87
N PRO A 450 -26.77 20.31 -1.58
CA PRO A 450 -26.00 19.15 -1.09
C PRO A 450 -24.85 18.69 -1.99
N ASP A 451 -24.76 19.23 -3.21
CA ASP A 451 -23.67 19.04 -4.17
C ASP A 451 -22.30 19.53 -3.69
N ASN A 452 -22.23 20.50 -2.76
CA ASN A 452 -20.95 20.92 -2.17
C ASN A 452 -20.39 19.90 -1.18
N ALA A 453 -21.14 18.90 -0.70
CA ALA A 453 -20.58 17.84 0.14
C ALA A 453 -19.76 16.79 -0.65
N PHE A 454 -19.84 16.82 -1.98
CA PHE A 454 -19.22 15.82 -2.85
C PHE A 454 -17.70 15.93 -2.94
N ASP A 455 -17.15 17.13 -3.07
CA ASP A 455 -15.70 17.36 -3.13
C ASP A 455 -15.23 18.16 -1.93
N GLN A 456 -14.43 17.55 -1.06
CA GLN A 456 -13.88 18.17 0.16
C GLN A 456 -12.58 18.96 -0.08
N GLY A 457 -12.25 19.24 -1.34
CA GLY A 457 -11.22 20.17 -1.76
C GLY A 457 -9.99 19.52 -2.39
N ILE A 458 -10.15 18.54 -3.30
CA ILE A 458 -9.00 17.86 -3.95
C ILE A 458 -8.01 18.88 -4.55
N ARG A 459 -8.55 19.98 -5.09
CA ARG A 459 -7.80 21.05 -5.78
C ARG A 459 -6.63 21.58 -4.96
N ASP A 460 -6.78 21.56 -3.64
CA ASP A 460 -5.82 22.10 -2.69
C ASP A 460 -5.51 21.09 -1.58
N ALA A 461 -5.48 19.79 -1.90
CA ALA A 461 -5.19 18.71 -0.94
C ALA A 461 -6.07 18.77 0.33
N TRP A 462 -7.36 19.03 0.11
CA TRP A 462 -8.40 19.20 1.13
C TRP A 462 -8.18 20.37 2.09
N PHE A 463 -7.24 21.27 1.81
CA PHE A 463 -7.15 22.52 2.54
C PHE A 463 -8.27 23.47 2.08
N PRO A 464 -8.74 24.38 2.96
CA PRO A 464 -9.66 25.41 2.55
C PRO A 464 -9.05 26.32 1.47
N PRO A 465 -9.90 26.91 0.60
CA PRO A 465 -9.43 27.89 -0.37
C PRO A 465 -8.61 28.97 0.31
N ASN A 466 -7.48 29.35 -0.31
CA ASN A 466 -6.57 30.39 0.18
C ASN A 466 -5.87 30.10 1.52
N ALA A 467 -5.97 28.89 2.07
CA ALA A 467 -5.18 28.50 3.23
C ALA A 467 -3.67 28.57 2.92
N LYS A 468 -2.91 29.20 3.83
CA LYS A 468 -1.46 29.38 3.72
C LYS A 468 -0.76 28.49 4.74
N LEU A 469 0.26 27.79 4.28
CA LEU A 469 1.14 26.98 5.11
C LEU A 469 2.52 27.64 5.10
N SER A 470 3.04 27.94 6.27
CA SER A 470 4.43 28.36 6.47
C SER A 470 5.10 27.34 7.37
N ALA A 471 6.11 26.66 6.84
CA ALA A 471 6.78 25.57 7.53
C ALA A 471 8.28 25.87 7.66
N ASN A 472 8.78 25.74 8.88
CA ASN A 472 10.18 25.76 9.23
C ASN A 472 10.57 24.37 9.78
N PRO A 473 11.86 24.04 9.91
CA PRO A 473 12.31 22.71 10.33
C PRO A 473 11.64 22.17 11.60
N ASP A 474 11.21 23.04 12.52
CA ASP A 474 10.63 22.67 13.81
C ASP A 474 9.16 23.06 13.99
N ARG A 475 8.55 23.78 13.05
CA ARG A 475 7.25 24.42 13.30
C ARG A 475 6.47 24.66 12.01
N LEU A 476 5.17 24.38 12.05
CA LEU A 476 4.21 24.63 10.97
C LEU A 476 3.16 25.63 11.44
N THR A 477 3.10 26.78 10.79
CA THR A 477 2.02 27.75 10.93
C THR A 477 1.01 27.57 9.79
N VAL A 478 -0.26 27.46 10.15
CA VAL A 478 -1.38 27.35 9.21
C VAL A 478 -2.30 28.53 9.41
N SER A 479 -2.51 29.30 8.35
CA SER A 479 -3.46 30.42 8.31
C SER A 479 -4.65 30.01 7.45
N VAL A 480 -5.83 29.96 8.06
CA VAL A 480 -7.11 29.70 7.37
C VAL A 480 -7.90 31.00 7.31
N PRO A 481 -8.21 31.52 6.10
CA PRO A 481 -9.05 32.69 5.96
C PRO A 481 -10.45 32.46 6.53
N SER A 482 -10.98 33.45 7.24
CA SER A 482 -12.34 33.41 7.77
C SER A 482 -13.17 34.55 7.17
N SER A 483 -14.44 34.29 6.88
CA SER A 483 -15.38 35.25 6.29
C SER A 483 -15.78 36.33 7.32
N GLY A 484 -14.89 37.33 7.52
CA GLY A 484 -15.19 38.57 8.26
C GLY A 484 -14.53 38.71 9.64
N LEU A 485 -13.71 37.76 10.08
CA LEU A 485 -12.85 37.87 11.28
C LEU A 485 -11.37 37.82 10.87
N THR A 486 -10.46 38.23 11.77
CA THR A 486 -9.01 38.06 11.58
C THR A 486 -8.69 36.62 11.21
N ASP A 487 -7.84 36.41 10.20
CA ASP A 487 -7.39 35.09 9.76
C ASP A 487 -7.03 34.22 10.96
N ARG A 488 -7.53 32.99 10.96
CA ARG A 488 -7.24 32.04 12.02
C ARG A 488 -5.84 31.49 11.78
N GLU A 489 -4.89 31.90 12.61
CA GLU A 489 -3.51 31.41 12.57
C GLU A 489 -3.26 30.45 13.73
N ASP A 490 -3.08 29.17 13.42
CA ASP A 490 -2.66 28.17 14.39
C ASP A 490 -1.23 27.76 14.09
N THR A 491 -0.49 27.39 15.14
CA THR A 491 0.86 26.87 14.98
C THR A 491 1.08 25.54 15.69
N TYR A 492 1.81 24.65 15.02
CA TYR A 492 2.09 23.29 15.46
C TYR A 492 3.59 23.04 15.43
N ASP A 493 4.16 22.58 16.54
CA ASP A 493 5.57 22.17 16.58
C ASP A 493 5.76 20.78 15.93
N LYS A 494 6.92 20.59 15.31
CA LYS A 494 7.37 19.30 14.82
C LYS A 494 7.69 18.39 16.00
N ARG A 495 7.43 17.10 15.81
CA ARG A 495 7.44 16.05 16.83
C ARG A 495 8.61 16.12 17.83
N LYS A 496 8.34 16.03 19.14
CA LYS A 496 9.28 15.55 20.17
C LYS A 496 8.80 14.21 20.73
N PRO A 497 9.45 13.06 20.45
CA PRO A 497 9.06 11.74 20.98
C PRO A 497 8.76 11.74 22.50
N GLY A 498 7.60 11.19 22.91
CA GLY A 498 7.29 10.80 24.29
C GLY A 498 6.15 11.53 25.02
N THR A 499 5.57 12.62 24.50
CA THR A 499 4.66 13.50 25.28
C THR A 499 3.49 14.01 24.44
N PHE A 500 2.31 13.36 24.39
CA PHE A 500 1.49 13.61 23.19
C PHE A 500 -0.01 13.86 23.30
N HIS A 501 -0.64 13.75 24.47
CA HIS A 501 -1.97 14.31 24.70
C HIS A 501 -2.43 13.98 26.11
N ASP A 502 -3.31 14.82 26.64
CA ASP A 502 -4.12 14.46 27.80
C ASP A 502 -5.13 13.36 27.40
N ARG A 503 -5.05 12.22 28.09
CA ARG A 503 -5.90 11.05 27.85
C ARG A 503 -7.37 11.35 28.19
N ASP A 504 -7.62 12.22 29.17
CA ASP A 504 -8.97 12.47 29.70
C ASP A 504 -9.77 13.40 28.78
N THR A 505 -9.09 14.26 28.03
CA THR A 505 -9.71 15.16 27.05
C THR A 505 -9.60 14.66 25.61
N CYS A 506 -8.78 13.64 25.32
CA CYS A 506 -8.60 13.15 23.96
C CYS A 506 -9.82 12.37 23.44
N PRO A 507 -10.45 12.82 22.33
CA PRO A 507 -11.57 12.09 21.72
C PRO A 507 -11.20 10.65 21.31
N GLY A 508 -9.96 10.42 20.90
CA GLY A 508 -9.47 9.10 20.53
C GLY A 508 -9.31 8.16 21.72
N CYS A 509 -8.85 8.67 22.88
CA CYS A 509 -8.82 7.91 24.13
C CYS A 509 -10.23 7.55 24.59
N LYS A 510 -11.16 8.51 24.57
CA LYS A 510 -12.58 8.26 24.92
C LYS A 510 -13.24 7.25 24.00
N ALA A 511 -13.02 7.36 22.68
CA ALA A 511 -13.54 6.40 21.71
C ALA A 511 -12.96 5.00 21.94
N ARG A 512 -11.66 4.89 22.26
CA ARG A 512 -11.02 3.63 22.61
C ARG A 512 -11.62 3.03 23.88
N GLU A 513 -11.82 3.83 24.92
CA GLU A 513 -12.43 3.38 26.19
C GLU A 513 -13.87 2.90 25.97
N ASN A 514 -14.70 3.67 25.26
CA ASN A 514 -16.06 3.27 24.88
C ASN A 514 -16.08 1.97 24.07
N ALA A 515 -15.13 1.76 23.15
CA ALA A 515 -15.04 0.54 22.37
C ALA A 515 -14.70 -0.68 23.25
N LEU A 516 -13.79 -0.52 24.21
CA LEU A 516 -13.46 -1.55 25.19
C LEU A 516 -14.63 -1.85 26.14
N GLU A 517 -15.37 -0.83 26.57
CA GLU A 517 -16.58 -1.00 27.39
C GLU A 517 -17.68 -1.72 26.62
N THR A 518 -17.93 -1.34 25.37
CA THR A 518 -18.91 -1.99 24.50
C THR A 518 -18.56 -3.47 24.29
N ALA A 519 -17.27 -3.76 24.07
CA ALA A 519 -16.77 -5.12 23.91
C ALA A 519 -16.97 -5.98 25.16
N ARG A 520 -16.79 -5.40 26.36
CA ARG A 520 -17.08 -6.05 27.65
C ARG A 520 -18.59 -6.27 27.86
N ALA A 521 -19.43 -5.37 27.37
CA ALA A 521 -20.89 -5.45 27.53
C ALA A 521 -21.56 -6.48 26.60
N GLN A 522 -20.93 -6.82 25.48
CA GLN A 522 -21.46 -7.79 24.49
C GLN A 522 -21.17 -9.26 24.85
N ILE A 523 -20.58 -9.55 26.01
CA ILE A 523 -20.40 -10.91 26.52
C ILE A 523 -21.78 -11.50 26.85
N PRO A 524 -22.23 -12.58 26.20
CA PRO A 524 -23.49 -13.22 26.58
C PRO A 524 -23.35 -13.80 27.98
N VAL A 525 -24.10 -13.25 28.94
CA VAL A 525 -24.35 -13.91 30.22
C VAL A 525 -25.26 -15.10 29.93
N GLY A 526 -24.69 -16.30 29.77
CA GLY A 526 -25.47 -17.54 29.75
C GLY A 526 -24.93 -18.64 28.83
N VAL A 527 -23.98 -19.42 29.34
CA VAL A 527 -24.08 -20.89 29.28
C VAL A 527 -23.66 -21.39 30.66
N ASP A 528 -24.60 -22.01 31.38
CA ASP A 528 -24.36 -22.61 32.69
C ASP A 528 -23.23 -23.65 32.63
N ALA A 529 -22.03 -23.29 33.07
CA ALA A 529 -21.02 -24.22 33.52
C ALA A 529 -21.07 -24.32 35.05
N ARG A 530 -22.23 -24.70 35.59
CA ARG A 530 -22.34 -25.18 36.97
C ARG A 530 -22.14 -26.69 37.00
N SER A 531 -20.89 -27.12 37.13
CA SER A 531 -20.52 -28.24 38.02
C SER A 531 -19.00 -28.27 38.24
N GLU A 532 -18.61 -27.81 39.43
CA GLU A 532 -17.52 -28.32 40.27
C GLU A 532 -16.11 -28.46 39.66
N LEU A 533 -15.20 -27.56 40.06
CA LEU A 533 -14.18 -27.88 41.07
C LEU A 533 -13.47 -26.59 41.53
N ILE A 534 -13.41 -26.44 42.85
CA ILE A 534 -12.77 -25.36 43.59
C ILE A 534 -11.24 -25.52 43.46
N GLY A 535 -10.55 -24.46 42.99
CA GLY A 535 -9.11 -24.30 43.27
C GLY A 535 -8.25 -23.70 42.15
N ASN A 536 -8.35 -22.39 41.92
CA ASN A 536 -7.22 -21.42 41.89
C ASN A 536 -7.65 -20.11 41.23
N SER A 537 -7.45 -19.03 41.96
CA SER A 537 -7.64 -17.65 41.50
C SER A 537 -6.52 -17.26 40.52
N GLN A 538 -6.63 -17.62 39.23
CA GLN A 538 -5.87 -16.99 38.15
C GLN A 538 -6.33 -17.32 36.72
N GLU A 539 -7.60 -17.69 36.50
CA GLU A 539 -8.17 -17.67 35.15
C GLU A 539 -9.07 -16.44 35.05
N GLN A 540 -8.50 -15.33 34.58
CA GLN A 540 -9.30 -14.26 34.01
C GLN A 540 -10.04 -14.88 32.82
N ASP A 541 -11.36 -14.77 32.79
CA ASP A 541 -12.18 -15.11 31.63
C ASP A 541 -11.61 -14.40 30.39
N GLU A 542 -10.74 -15.08 29.63
CA GLU A 542 -10.13 -14.56 28.42
C GLU A 542 -11.25 -14.40 27.38
N LEU A 543 -11.74 -13.16 27.27
CA LEU A 543 -12.55 -12.71 26.16
C LEU A 543 -12.00 -13.30 24.85
N PRO A 544 -12.85 -13.84 23.96
CA PRO A 544 -12.39 -14.29 22.67
C PRO A 544 -11.60 -13.17 21.98
N PRO A 545 -10.39 -13.38 21.45
CA PRO A 545 -9.50 -12.30 21.00
C PRO A 545 -9.97 -11.52 19.75
N TYR A 546 -11.16 -11.80 19.22
CA TYR A 546 -11.86 -10.92 18.27
C TYR A 546 -12.71 -9.84 18.96
N VAL A 547 -13.00 -10.02 20.25
CA VAL A 547 -13.61 -9.02 21.10
C VAL A 547 -12.55 -7.95 21.37
N PRO A 548 -12.81 -6.68 21.01
CA PRO A 548 -11.85 -5.61 21.24
C PRO A 548 -11.36 -5.58 22.69
N SER A 549 -10.04 -5.66 22.89
CA SER A 549 -9.35 -5.74 24.18
C SER A 549 -8.25 -4.68 24.24
N VAL A 550 -7.66 -4.49 25.43
CA VAL A 550 -6.56 -3.53 25.62
C VAL A 550 -5.36 -3.89 24.72
N GLU A 551 -5.20 -5.16 24.38
CA GLU A 551 -4.13 -5.71 23.55
C GLU A 551 -4.44 -5.61 22.05
N THR A 552 -5.71 -5.75 21.66
CA THR A 552 -6.12 -5.73 20.24
C THR A 552 -6.43 -4.32 19.72
N ILE A 553 -6.89 -3.39 20.57
CA ILE A 553 -7.08 -1.98 20.17
C ILE A 553 -5.79 -1.20 20.46
N PRO A 554 -5.11 -0.66 19.42
CA PRO A 554 -3.87 0.07 19.60
C PRO A 554 -4.06 1.25 20.57
N PRO A 555 -3.01 1.65 21.31
CA PRO A 555 -3.07 2.84 22.14
C PRO A 555 -3.36 4.06 21.27
N CYS A 556 -4.18 4.98 21.78
CA CYS A 556 -4.41 6.24 21.09
C CYS A 556 -3.08 7.01 20.97
N ASN A 557 -2.77 7.50 19.77
CA ASN A 557 -1.61 8.36 19.53
C ASN A 557 -1.93 9.87 19.68
N GLY A 558 -3.21 10.21 19.93
CA GLY A 558 -3.70 11.58 20.08
C GLY A 558 -3.76 12.37 18.79
N ILE A 559 -3.39 11.79 17.65
CA ILE A 559 -3.29 12.51 16.38
C ILE A 559 -4.69 12.74 15.82
N ARG A 560 -4.97 14.00 15.50
CA ARG A 560 -6.20 14.47 14.88
C ARG A 560 -6.03 14.73 13.39
N ASP A 561 -4.84 15.15 12.98
CA ASP A 561 -4.52 15.51 11.59
C ASP A 561 -3.03 15.31 11.32
N VAL A 562 -2.66 15.04 10.07
CA VAL A 562 -1.27 14.92 9.63
C VAL A 562 -1.12 15.77 8.39
N VAL A 563 -0.26 16.79 8.49
CA VAL A 563 0.04 17.74 7.42
C VAL A 563 1.40 17.43 6.84
N ILE A 564 1.48 17.46 5.51
CA ILE A 564 2.69 17.21 4.75
C ILE A 564 3.04 18.48 4.00
N THR A 565 4.30 18.89 4.08
CA THR A 565 4.89 19.92 3.22
C THR A 565 6.07 19.32 2.49
N GLY A 566 6.38 19.80 1.30
CA GLY A 566 7.60 19.42 0.63
C GLY A 566 8.06 20.43 -0.40
N SER A 567 9.32 20.31 -0.78
CA SER A 567 9.95 21.10 -1.82
C SER A 567 10.89 20.25 -2.64
N THR A 568 11.10 20.63 -3.89
CA THR A 568 12.16 20.04 -4.71
C THR A 568 13.50 20.70 -4.33
N ASP A 569 14.50 19.89 -3.96
CA ASP A 569 15.82 20.41 -3.57
C ASP A 569 16.45 21.27 -4.69
N PRO A 570 17.25 22.32 -4.38
CA PRO A 570 17.74 23.29 -5.38
C PRO A 570 18.42 22.68 -6.61
N ARG A 571 19.20 21.60 -6.43
CA ARG A 571 19.84 20.86 -7.52
C ARG A 571 18.82 20.28 -8.50
N HIS A 572 17.76 19.67 -7.99
CA HIS A 572 16.69 19.06 -8.78
C HIS A 572 15.74 20.12 -9.33
N ALA A 573 15.49 21.19 -8.57
CA ALA A 573 14.66 22.31 -8.98
C ALA A 573 15.21 22.98 -10.24
N ALA A 574 16.54 23.11 -10.30
CA ALA A 574 17.23 23.63 -11.47
C ALA A 574 17.04 22.73 -12.72
N ALA A 575 16.82 21.43 -12.57
CA ALA A 575 16.72 20.46 -13.67
C ALA A 575 15.27 20.20 -14.11
N TRP A 576 14.34 20.10 -13.16
CA TRP A 576 12.99 19.57 -13.38
C TRP A 576 11.87 20.55 -12.96
N GLY A 577 12.24 21.78 -12.61
CA GLY A 577 11.32 22.81 -12.12
C GLY A 577 11.31 22.90 -10.60
N ASP A 578 11.14 24.13 -10.11
CA ASP A 578 11.03 24.42 -8.69
C ASP A 578 9.60 24.21 -8.21
N TRP A 579 9.36 23.11 -7.49
CA TRP A 579 8.03 22.68 -7.07
C TRP A 579 7.88 22.73 -5.55
N VAL A 580 6.71 23.19 -5.12
CA VAL A 580 6.26 23.12 -3.73
C VAL A 580 5.11 22.13 -3.63
N TRP A 581 5.10 21.38 -2.54
CA TRP A 581 4.13 20.34 -2.24
C TRP A 581 3.46 20.64 -0.91
N ARG A 582 2.14 20.42 -0.87
CA ARG A 582 1.36 20.42 0.36
C ARG A 582 0.37 19.28 0.35
N GLY A 583 0.10 18.68 1.50
CA GLY A 583 -0.84 17.58 1.58
C GLY A 583 -1.26 17.22 2.97
N ARG A 584 -2.11 16.20 3.05
CA ARG A 584 -2.62 15.63 4.29
C ARG A 584 -2.70 14.11 4.18
N VAL A 585 -2.81 13.45 5.34
CA VAL A 585 -3.11 12.02 5.40
C VAL A 585 -4.55 11.82 5.83
N ARG A 586 -5.33 11.09 5.02
CA ARG A 586 -6.69 10.69 5.36
C ARG A 586 -6.66 9.67 6.48
N LYS A 587 -7.23 10.03 7.63
CA LYS A 587 -7.22 9.20 8.84
C LYS A 587 -7.90 7.82 8.65
N TRP A 588 -8.85 7.73 7.71
CA TRP A 588 -9.67 6.54 7.50
C TRP A 588 -8.86 5.34 7.00
N ASP A 589 -8.07 5.49 5.94
CA ASP A 589 -7.35 4.41 5.26
C ASP A 589 -5.85 4.68 5.08
N GLY A 590 -5.36 5.79 5.63
CA GLY A 590 -3.96 6.21 5.50
C GLY A 590 -3.62 6.75 4.11
N MET A 591 -4.61 7.03 3.26
CA MET A 591 -4.37 7.62 1.94
C MET A 591 -3.73 9.00 2.09
N VAL A 592 -2.59 9.16 1.44
CA VAL A 592 -1.85 10.41 1.33
C VAL A 592 -2.40 11.17 0.13
N GLY A 593 -2.79 12.44 0.33
CA GLY A 593 -3.14 13.35 -0.77
C GLY A 593 -2.25 14.57 -0.76
N LEU A 594 -1.66 14.89 -1.91
CA LEU A 594 -0.66 15.93 -2.09
C LEU A 594 -1.01 16.76 -3.32
N VAL A 595 -0.86 18.08 -3.23
CA VAL A 595 -0.88 18.98 -4.39
C VAL A 595 0.53 19.48 -4.65
N ARG A 596 0.99 19.30 -5.90
CA ARG A 596 2.19 19.92 -6.43
C ARG A 596 1.82 21.21 -7.16
N SER A 597 2.56 22.28 -6.90
CA SER A 597 2.42 23.57 -7.60
C SER A 597 3.79 24.23 -7.85
N PRO A 598 3.94 25.06 -8.90
CA PRO A 598 5.17 25.81 -9.12
C PRO A 598 5.48 26.74 -7.95
N ASN A 599 6.76 26.90 -7.62
CA ASN A 599 7.22 27.90 -6.65
C ASN A 599 7.27 29.30 -7.31
N GLY A 600 6.45 30.25 -6.86
CA GLY A 600 6.47 31.66 -7.31
C GLY A 600 5.35 32.11 -8.27
N SER A 601 5.46 33.38 -8.71
CA SER A 601 4.39 34.18 -9.33
C SER A 601 4.01 33.84 -10.78
N SER A 602 4.62 32.84 -11.41
CA SER A 602 4.23 32.38 -12.76
C SER A 602 2.91 31.59 -12.76
N ALA A 603 2.15 31.66 -11.65
CA ALA A 603 0.83 31.09 -11.46
C ALA A 603 -0.24 31.85 -12.27
N GLY A 604 -0.13 31.83 -13.60
CA GLY A 604 -1.25 32.08 -14.47
C GLY A 604 -2.30 30.98 -14.31
N ASN A 605 -3.51 31.35 -13.86
CA ASN A 605 -4.74 30.58 -13.93
C ASN A 605 -4.67 29.06 -13.64
N GLY A 606 -4.35 28.63 -12.42
CA GLY A 606 -4.74 27.31 -11.86
C GLY A 606 -4.31 26.02 -12.60
N GLY A 607 -3.71 26.10 -13.79
CA GLY A 607 -3.50 24.99 -14.72
C GLY A 607 -2.24 24.17 -14.45
N GLY A 608 -1.40 24.58 -13.49
CA GLY A 608 -0.18 23.86 -13.11
C GLY A 608 -0.30 22.98 -11.85
N LYS A 609 -1.47 22.93 -11.20
CA LYS A 609 -1.66 22.12 -10.00
C LYS A 609 -1.99 20.67 -10.36
N ILE A 610 -1.22 19.75 -9.79
CA ILE A 610 -1.46 18.31 -9.92
C ILE A 610 -1.73 17.73 -8.54
N PHE A 611 -2.81 16.99 -8.41
CA PHE A 611 -3.18 16.28 -7.19
C PHE A 611 -2.73 14.84 -7.29
N PHE A 612 -1.88 14.41 -6.36
CA PHE A 612 -1.37 13.06 -6.19
C PHE A 612 -2.10 12.42 -5.01
N TYR A 613 -2.62 11.21 -5.19
CA TYR A 613 -3.22 10.44 -4.11
C TYR A 613 -2.79 8.98 -4.17
N GLY A 614 -2.54 8.37 -3.02
CA GLY A 614 -2.05 7.01 -2.93
C GLY A 614 -1.73 6.60 -1.50
N THR A 615 -1.04 5.48 -1.34
CA THR A 615 -0.70 4.93 -0.02
C THR A 615 0.78 4.61 0.07
N VAL A 616 1.33 4.72 1.28
CA VAL A 616 2.68 4.23 1.57
C VAL A 616 2.60 2.72 1.80
N ILE A 617 3.34 1.98 0.98
CA ILE A 617 3.45 0.53 0.98
C ILE A 617 4.81 0.14 1.58
N ARG A 618 4.79 -0.71 2.60
CA ARG A 618 5.98 -1.15 3.36
C ARG A 618 6.90 -0.02 3.86
N GLY A 619 6.33 1.14 4.20
CA GLY A 619 7.05 2.32 4.72
C GLY A 619 8.07 2.99 3.79
N LYS A 620 8.34 2.42 2.60
CA LYS A 620 9.39 2.89 1.67
C LYS A 620 8.89 3.28 0.29
N ASN A 621 7.65 2.92 -0.09
CA ASN A 621 7.12 3.18 -1.43
C ASN A 621 5.79 3.93 -1.34
N LEU A 622 5.70 5.17 -1.80
CA LEU A 622 4.44 5.88 -1.97
C LEU A 622 3.96 5.67 -3.41
N VAL A 623 2.86 4.93 -3.55
CA VAL A 623 2.32 4.50 -4.85
C VAL A 623 0.91 5.02 -4.98
N GLY A 624 0.55 5.50 -6.17
CA GLY A 624 -0.78 6.07 -6.37
C GLY A 624 -1.05 6.57 -7.77
N THR A 625 -2.00 7.48 -7.85
CA THR A 625 -2.44 8.13 -9.08
C THR A 625 -2.36 9.65 -8.92
N TRP A 626 -1.92 10.32 -9.97
CA TRP A 626 -1.99 11.77 -10.08
C TRP A 626 -3.12 12.16 -11.02
N ARG A 627 -3.72 13.32 -10.81
CA ARG A 627 -4.71 13.93 -11.71
C ARG A 627 -4.57 15.44 -11.75
N LEU A 628 -5.05 16.07 -12.83
CA LEU A 628 -5.15 17.52 -12.88
C LEU A 628 -6.10 18.02 -11.77
N ALA A 629 -5.61 18.91 -10.92
CA ALA A 629 -6.30 19.29 -9.70
C ALA A 629 -7.51 20.23 -9.94
N HIS A 630 -7.61 20.82 -11.13
CA HIS A 630 -8.68 21.76 -11.50
C HIS A 630 -9.83 21.09 -12.26
N GLU A 631 -9.68 19.83 -12.67
CA GLU A 631 -10.73 19.10 -13.38
C GLU A 631 -11.81 18.59 -12.42
N ASP A 632 -13.05 18.51 -12.90
CA ASP A 632 -14.22 18.10 -12.12
C ASP A 632 -13.98 16.72 -11.45
N PRO A 633 -14.06 16.63 -10.11
CA PRO A 633 -13.94 15.35 -9.41
C PRO A 633 -15.03 14.33 -9.77
N ARG A 634 -16.16 14.75 -10.37
CA ARG A 634 -17.23 13.86 -10.87
C ARG A 634 -16.87 13.16 -12.17
N MET A 635 -15.86 13.65 -12.91
CA MET A 635 -15.50 13.15 -14.23
C MET A 635 -14.12 12.48 -14.19
N PRO A 636 -13.91 11.41 -14.99
CA PRO A 636 -12.55 10.96 -15.31
C PRO A 636 -11.71 12.13 -15.81
N ALA A 637 -10.55 12.27 -15.19
CA ALA A 637 -9.61 13.36 -15.42
C ALA A 637 -8.51 12.94 -16.40
N TYR A 638 -7.64 13.89 -16.76
CA TYR A 638 -6.30 13.55 -17.18
C TYR A 638 -5.50 13.11 -15.96
N GLU A 639 -5.24 11.81 -15.89
CA GLU A 639 -4.69 11.13 -14.72
C GLU A 639 -3.74 10.00 -15.14
N GLY A 640 -2.81 9.66 -14.23
CA GLY A 640 -1.80 8.65 -14.49
C GLY A 640 -1.17 8.11 -13.21
N ALA A 641 -0.42 7.01 -13.35
CA ALA A 641 0.24 6.39 -12.21
C ALA A 641 1.49 7.18 -11.77
N PHE A 642 1.83 7.06 -10.48
CA PHE A 642 3.14 7.44 -9.99
C PHE A 642 3.65 6.47 -8.93
N THR A 643 4.97 6.48 -8.75
CA THR A 643 5.65 5.86 -7.61
C THR A 643 6.72 6.81 -7.09
N LEU A 644 6.95 6.78 -5.78
CA LEU A 644 8.04 7.44 -5.09
C LEU A 644 8.67 6.44 -4.11
N GLY A 645 9.96 6.18 -4.25
CA GLY A 645 10.77 5.44 -3.28
C GLY A 645 11.46 6.40 -2.31
N ARG A 646 11.48 6.04 -1.02
CA ARG A 646 12.26 6.74 -0.01
C ARG A 646 13.75 6.52 -0.27
N LYS A 647 14.54 7.58 -0.07
CA LYS A 647 16.00 7.54 -0.11
C LYS A 647 16.57 7.76 1.28
N ASP A 648 17.59 6.98 1.60
CA ASP A 648 18.40 7.20 2.78
C ASP A 648 19.24 8.47 2.55
N GLU A 649 19.48 9.25 3.60
CA GLU A 649 20.10 10.58 3.51
C GLU A 649 21.60 10.55 3.19
#